data_AF-A0AAU2J9L5-F1
#
_entry.id   AF-A0AAU2J9L5-F1
#
_cell.length_a   1.000
_cell.length_b   1.000
_cell.length_c   1.000
_cell.angle_alpha   90.00
_cell.angle_beta   90.00
_cell.angle_gamma   90.00
#
_symmetry.space_group_name_H-M   'P 1'
#
loop_
_entity.id
_entity.type
_entity.pdbx_description
1 polymer ?
#
loop_
_entity_poly.entity_id
_entity_poly.type
_entity_poly.pdbx_seq_one_letter_code
_entity_poly.pdbx_strand_id
1 'polypeptide(L)'
;MASRRDFLLTNGTILAAAGLGFGLPVKAAAAERDSPTPLLPSFGHATTLDVADVSRLHGDDQLLLTTLQGVVNRRRPRLYFNYDAGGVDLRWLAGTGADVTRHDNALDLIGRYRGEVRGAVLHDPEVPDSVNVATTLAGLENAVAATAEQASRYGLKVVADLRGRFADDPQAVYRWQLDNLFPRCAHTLLAGLPPTRTVKVDGVRWREIAREPDRVRDSSNREVRTFDLSPELAGPDGAFLRFQDSLGDDGWGASVGRVTVRADGQEIASFAPGADAEAPYLFDGLNSSLGADANRFCDGGGYFVYRLTAPAGTTRLTVDVDLWNQYLVTATTTAPTRVEPFPYFRDYAVASRAMVVWLPPSGATGALLDEVFGRVEPTTPYCGWFSNDVAGEWGGVDRASQQGVEVVPADYHMNGTVHAGTRAKVSDRVRPRPPATLRNRVYLTLTVGEGDNIQYCQRRMRDLWDDPARGQVPVNWTVSPLLADIGPALLAHYQRTATANDLLISGPSGAGYTYPGSWPREALDAYTRLTGRFLRRTGMDLVYAYNQRLPEGNGWVPFDERIVRSYRDNTPLRGIIQSWETGDLQIRPAGLAVIGNYWPQGNAAEYRNGLVKHIEGWDGSGPLFIAGAVNAWNWTPSDIAELGELLTDPFEVVRGDTFFRLLDRASR
;
A
#
# COMPACT_ATOMS: atom_id res chain seq x y z
N MET A 1 9.90 -3.74 -12.60
CA MET A 1 10.10 -4.35 -11.28
C MET A 1 10.77 -3.29 -10.45
N ALA A 2 10.04 -2.68 -9.51
CA ALA A 2 10.51 -1.53 -8.76
C ALA A 2 10.04 -1.70 -7.32
N SER A 3 10.92 -1.48 -6.36
CA SER A 3 10.51 -1.34 -4.97
C SER A 3 9.80 -0.01 -4.80
N ARG A 4 8.86 0.06 -3.85
CA ARG A 4 8.15 1.31 -3.53
C ARG A 4 9.10 2.42 -3.03
N ARG A 5 10.37 2.09 -2.72
CA ARG A 5 11.43 3.03 -2.32
C ARG A 5 12.17 3.68 -3.48
N ASP A 6 12.21 3.06 -4.66
CA ASP A 6 12.91 3.66 -5.83
C ASP A 6 12.08 4.75 -6.53
N PHE A 7 10.91 5.09 -5.99
CA PHE A 7 9.96 6.02 -6.58
C PHE A 7 9.87 7.40 -5.88
N LEU A 8 10.48 7.62 -4.69
CA LEU A 8 10.04 8.73 -3.82
C LEU A 8 11.13 9.51 -3.08
N LEU A 9 12.35 9.60 -3.60
CA LEU A 9 13.38 10.50 -3.07
C LEU A 9 13.50 11.77 -3.91
N THR A 10 12.60 12.75 -3.75
CA THR A 10 12.94 14.20 -3.76
C THR A 10 11.73 15.10 -3.49
N ASN A 11 11.95 16.11 -2.64
CA ASN A 11 11.11 17.27 -2.31
C ASN A 11 10.10 17.05 -1.16
N GLY A 12 10.09 17.81 -0.06
CA GLY A 12 10.77 19.05 0.29
C GLY A 12 9.89 19.82 1.29
N THR A 13 10.45 20.04 2.49
CA THR A 13 10.06 20.96 3.60
C THR A 13 8.97 22.02 3.37
N ILE A 14 7.95 22.08 4.25
CA ILE A 14 7.14 23.28 4.54
C ILE A 14 6.86 23.42 6.05
N LEU A 15 7.07 24.64 6.56
CA LEU A 15 6.94 25.07 7.96
C LEU A 15 5.50 24.96 8.52
N ALA A 16 5.40 24.52 9.77
CA ALA A 16 4.19 24.53 10.58
C ALA A 16 3.97 25.89 11.28
N ALA A 17 2.73 26.37 11.28
CA ALA A 17 2.27 27.45 12.15
C ALA A 17 1.22 26.90 13.12
N ALA A 18 1.45 27.12 14.42
CA ALA A 18 0.66 26.62 15.54
C ALA A 18 -0.66 27.40 15.74
N GLY A 19 -1.72 26.71 16.13
CA GLY A 19 -3.00 27.29 16.55
C GLY A 19 -3.68 26.45 17.62
N LEU A 20 -3.98 27.08 18.76
CA LEU A 20 -4.47 26.52 20.02
C LEU A 20 -5.89 25.91 19.95
N GLY A 21 -6.08 24.87 20.76
CA GLY A 21 -7.25 24.01 20.80
C GLY A 21 -8.38 24.43 21.75
N PHE A 22 -9.50 23.73 21.61
CA PHE A 22 -10.58 23.64 22.58
C PHE A 22 -11.13 22.20 22.57
N GLY A 23 -11.07 21.54 23.73
CA GLY A 23 -11.47 20.14 23.91
C GLY A 23 -12.93 19.99 24.35
N LEU A 24 -13.52 18.84 24.03
CA LEU A 24 -14.81 18.33 24.52
C LEU A 24 -14.80 16.77 24.49
N PRO A 25 -15.72 16.09 25.22
CA PRO A 25 -15.35 15.21 26.31
C PRO A 25 -15.40 13.70 26.01
N VAL A 26 -14.66 12.98 26.86
CA VAL A 26 -14.52 11.52 27.00
C VAL A 26 -15.86 10.82 27.25
N LYS A 27 -16.12 9.72 26.55
CA LYS A 27 -17.11 8.69 26.96
C LYS A 27 -16.42 7.35 27.19
N ALA A 28 -16.83 6.71 28.28
CA ALA A 28 -16.18 5.57 28.89
C ALA A 28 -16.72 4.21 28.41
N ALA A 29 -15.77 3.28 28.25
CA ALA A 29 -15.78 1.83 28.46
C ALA A 29 -17.08 1.04 28.17
N ALA A 30 -17.09 0.31 27.05
CA ALA A 30 -17.97 -0.83 26.82
C ALA A 30 -17.32 -2.14 27.31
N ALA A 31 -18.10 -2.92 28.06
CA ALA A 31 -17.73 -4.18 28.70
C ALA A 31 -17.69 -5.37 27.71
N GLU A 32 -16.77 -6.32 27.97
CA GLU A 32 -16.49 -7.52 27.17
C GLU A 32 -17.65 -8.53 27.13
N ARG A 33 -17.91 -9.10 25.94
CA ARG A 33 -18.73 -10.31 25.73
C ARG A 33 -17.82 -11.49 25.37
N ASP A 34 -18.00 -12.59 26.09
CA ASP A 34 -17.05 -13.71 26.26
C ASP A 34 -17.13 -14.82 25.18
N SER A 35 -17.34 -14.43 23.92
CA SER A 35 -17.14 -15.31 22.76
C SER A 35 -16.64 -14.42 21.62
N PRO A 36 -15.45 -14.62 21.04
CA PRO A 36 -14.85 -13.57 20.23
C PRO A 36 -15.55 -13.53 18.88
N THR A 37 -16.52 -12.64 18.76
CA THR A 37 -17.02 -12.13 17.49
C THR A 37 -15.79 -11.79 16.64
N PRO A 38 -15.70 -12.27 15.38
CA PRO A 38 -14.61 -11.89 14.49
C PRO A 38 -14.56 -10.36 14.35
N LEU A 39 -13.36 -9.80 14.27
CA LEU A 39 -13.16 -8.37 14.03
C LEU A 39 -13.59 -8.03 12.60
N LEU A 40 -13.13 -8.83 11.64
CA LEU A 40 -13.38 -8.63 10.23
C LEU A 40 -14.50 -9.57 9.76
N PRO A 41 -15.51 -9.07 9.00
CA PRO A 41 -16.60 -9.89 8.47
C PRO A 41 -16.15 -11.13 7.68
N SER A 42 -16.90 -12.22 7.84
CA SER A 42 -16.83 -13.40 6.97
C SER A 42 -18.17 -13.59 6.26
N PHE A 43 -18.15 -14.21 5.07
CA PHE A 43 -19.35 -14.36 4.23
C PHE A 43 -19.76 -15.82 4.02
N GLY A 44 -19.22 -16.73 4.82
CA GLY A 44 -19.49 -18.17 4.71
C GLY A 44 -18.57 -18.88 3.72
N HIS A 45 -18.70 -20.20 3.64
CA HIS A 45 -17.76 -21.04 2.91
C HIS A 45 -18.14 -21.24 1.44
N ALA A 46 -17.19 -21.00 0.53
CA ALA A 46 -17.34 -21.30 -0.89
C ALA A 46 -17.34 -22.83 -1.12
N THR A 47 -18.35 -23.37 -1.79
CA THR A 47 -18.36 -24.78 -2.23
C THR A 47 -18.14 -24.91 -3.73
N THR A 48 -18.58 -23.90 -4.49
CA THR A 48 -18.49 -23.83 -5.94
C THR A 48 -18.13 -22.40 -6.30
N LEU A 49 -17.16 -22.19 -7.18
CA LEU A 49 -16.71 -20.88 -7.65
C LEU A 49 -16.80 -20.81 -9.18
N ASP A 50 -17.48 -19.78 -9.67
CA ASP A 50 -17.34 -19.26 -11.02
C ASP A 50 -16.09 -18.36 -11.05
N VAL A 51 -15.08 -18.78 -11.80
CA VAL A 51 -13.76 -18.14 -11.88
C VAL A 51 -13.56 -17.54 -13.26
N ALA A 52 -13.15 -16.26 -13.33
CA ALA A 52 -12.84 -15.60 -14.59
C ALA A 52 -11.62 -14.67 -14.46
N ASP A 53 -10.96 -14.40 -15.59
CA ASP A 53 -9.92 -13.38 -15.66
C ASP A 53 -10.53 -11.99 -15.91
N VAL A 54 -10.16 -11.03 -15.08
CA VAL A 54 -10.57 -9.62 -15.23
C VAL A 54 -9.36 -8.69 -15.37
N SER A 55 -8.14 -9.24 -15.36
CA SER A 55 -6.88 -8.49 -15.30
C SER A 55 -6.69 -7.52 -16.46
N ARG A 56 -7.25 -7.86 -17.63
CA ARG A 56 -7.16 -7.07 -18.87
C ARG A 56 -8.39 -6.24 -19.17
N LEU A 57 -9.44 -6.32 -18.34
CA LEU A 57 -10.66 -5.52 -18.54
C LEU A 57 -10.42 -4.06 -18.16
N HIS A 58 -11.19 -3.15 -18.77
CA HIS A 58 -11.23 -1.76 -18.38
C HIS A 58 -11.69 -1.61 -16.91
N GLY A 59 -11.24 -0.58 -16.21
CA GLY A 59 -11.58 -0.38 -14.80
C GLY A 59 -13.09 -0.25 -14.53
N ASP A 60 -13.89 0.28 -15.46
CA ASP A 60 -15.36 0.28 -15.34
C ASP A 60 -15.95 -1.13 -15.31
N ASP A 61 -15.42 -2.04 -16.14
CA ASP A 61 -15.87 -3.44 -16.17
C ASP A 61 -15.38 -4.19 -14.93
N GLN A 62 -14.15 -3.91 -14.47
CA GLN A 62 -13.66 -4.45 -13.20
C GLN A 62 -14.49 -3.94 -12.02
N LEU A 63 -14.92 -2.66 -12.01
CA LEU A 63 -15.78 -2.05 -11.00
C LEU A 63 -17.18 -2.69 -10.96
N LEU A 64 -17.77 -2.92 -12.14
CA LEU A 64 -19.04 -3.62 -12.26
C LEU A 64 -18.95 -5.04 -11.70
N LEU A 65 -17.92 -5.79 -12.07
CA LEU A 65 -17.72 -7.17 -11.64
C LEU A 65 -17.36 -7.29 -10.15
N THR A 66 -16.49 -6.44 -9.61
CA THR A 66 -16.09 -6.47 -8.18
C THR A 66 -17.29 -6.12 -7.27
N THR A 67 -18.14 -5.17 -7.66
CA THR A 67 -19.33 -4.84 -6.88
C THR A 67 -20.40 -5.93 -6.99
N LEU A 68 -20.54 -6.57 -8.17
CA LEU A 68 -21.34 -7.79 -8.34
C LEU A 68 -20.85 -8.92 -7.43
N GLN A 69 -19.53 -9.17 -7.39
CA GLN A 69 -18.90 -10.14 -6.49
C GLN A 69 -19.27 -9.86 -5.04
N GLY A 70 -19.19 -8.60 -4.59
CA GLY A 70 -19.60 -8.22 -3.25
C GLY A 70 -21.07 -8.51 -2.93
N VAL A 71 -22.01 -8.25 -3.86
CA VAL A 71 -23.43 -8.57 -3.65
C VAL A 71 -23.68 -10.09 -3.61
N VAL A 72 -23.15 -10.81 -4.59
CA VAL A 72 -23.35 -12.27 -4.74
C VAL A 72 -22.70 -13.02 -3.58
N ASN A 73 -21.45 -12.69 -3.25
CA ASN A 73 -20.67 -13.42 -2.26
C ASN A 73 -21.12 -13.15 -0.83
N ARG A 74 -21.72 -12.00 -0.54
CA ARG A 74 -22.30 -11.69 0.77
C ARG A 74 -23.33 -12.71 1.24
N ARG A 75 -24.11 -13.27 0.32
CA ARG A 75 -25.07 -14.36 0.62
C ARG A 75 -24.38 -15.70 0.73
N ARG A 76 -23.53 -16.00 -0.26
CA ARG A 76 -22.69 -17.19 -0.34
C ARG A 76 -21.61 -16.96 -1.39
N PRO A 77 -20.31 -17.08 -1.05
CA PRO A 77 -19.22 -16.90 -2.00
C PRO A 77 -19.31 -17.86 -3.18
N ARG A 78 -19.38 -17.28 -4.38
CA ARG A 78 -19.53 -17.97 -5.68
C ARG A 78 -18.75 -17.33 -6.82
N LEU A 79 -18.37 -16.06 -6.70
CA LEU A 79 -17.56 -15.36 -7.71
C LEU A 79 -16.12 -15.19 -7.21
N TYR A 80 -15.16 -15.52 -8.06
CA TYR A 80 -13.73 -15.34 -7.80
C TYR A 80 -13.05 -14.85 -9.08
N PHE A 81 -12.22 -13.81 -8.99
CA PHE A 81 -11.62 -13.18 -10.16
C PHE A 81 -10.10 -13.17 -10.09
N ASN A 82 -9.46 -13.39 -11.24
CA ASN A 82 -8.04 -13.12 -11.40
C ASN A 82 -7.85 -11.67 -11.84
N TYR A 83 -7.36 -10.82 -10.94
CA TYR A 83 -7.06 -9.41 -11.20
C TYR A 83 -5.62 -9.20 -11.66
N ASP A 84 -4.75 -10.19 -11.45
CA ASP A 84 -3.34 -10.13 -11.78
C ASP A 84 -2.99 -10.97 -13.01
N ALA A 85 -2.40 -10.37 -14.04
CA ALA A 85 -2.00 -11.09 -15.25
C ALA A 85 -0.90 -12.14 -15.00
N GLY A 86 -0.14 -12.03 -13.90
CA GLY A 86 0.82 -13.03 -13.43
C GLY A 86 0.16 -14.22 -12.71
N GLY A 87 -1.15 -14.19 -12.49
CA GLY A 87 -1.92 -15.29 -11.93
C GLY A 87 -1.74 -15.49 -10.43
N VAL A 88 -1.29 -14.48 -9.69
CA VAL A 88 -1.08 -14.59 -8.23
C VAL A 88 -2.36 -15.02 -7.50
N ASP A 89 -3.51 -14.50 -7.90
CA ASP A 89 -4.81 -14.85 -7.31
C ASP A 89 -5.09 -16.35 -7.47
N LEU A 90 -4.86 -16.89 -8.68
CA LEU A 90 -5.10 -18.30 -8.99
C LEU A 90 -4.25 -19.27 -8.14
N ARG A 91 -3.09 -18.85 -7.62
CA ARG A 91 -2.27 -19.68 -6.70
C ARG A 91 -2.96 -19.97 -5.37
N TRP A 92 -3.93 -19.14 -4.97
CA TRP A 92 -4.70 -19.33 -3.74
C TRP A 92 -5.99 -20.12 -3.94
N LEU A 93 -6.43 -20.30 -5.19
CA LEU A 93 -7.72 -20.91 -5.53
C LEU A 93 -7.86 -22.33 -4.97
N ALA A 94 -6.81 -23.14 -5.05
CA ALA A 94 -6.82 -24.50 -4.49
C ALA A 94 -7.01 -24.51 -2.96
N GLY A 95 -6.53 -23.47 -2.27
CA GLY A 95 -6.68 -23.31 -0.82
C GLY A 95 -8.13 -23.06 -0.38
N THR A 96 -9.02 -22.70 -1.31
CA THR A 96 -10.45 -22.49 -1.01
C THR A 96 -11.21 -23.80 -0.79
N GLY A 97 -10.74 -24.91 -1.39
CA GLY A 97 -11.43 -26.19 -1.36
C GLY A 97 -12.75 -26.24 -2.15
N ALA A 98 -13.05 -25.22 -2.96
CA ALA A 98 -14.26 -25.16 -3.77
C ALA A 98 -14.09 -25.84 -5.14
N ASP A 99 -15.19 -26.39 -5.67
CA ASP A 99 -15.25 -26.84 -7.07
C ASP A 99 -15.24 -25.61 -8.00
N VAL A 100 -14.46 -25.67 -9.07
CA VAL A 100 -14.20 -24.50 -9.94
C VAL A 100 -14.84 -24.68 -11.31
N THR A 101 -15.63 -23.70 -11.73
CA THR A 101 -16.08 -23.51 -13.13
C THR A 101 -15.36 -22.29 -13.70
N ARG A 102 -14.57 -22.47 -14.76
CA ARG A 102 -13.85 -21.37 -15.41
C ARG A 102 -14.69 -20.77 -16.53
N HIS A 103 -14.64 -19.44 -16.65
CA HIS A 103 -15.33 -18.67 -17.69
C HIS A 103 -14.30 -17.90 -18.50
N ASP A 104 -14.36 -18.04 -19.83
CA ASP A 104 -13.45 -17.34 -20.76
C ASP A 104 -13.78 -15.85 -20.86
N ASN A 105 -15.06 -15.50 -20.67
CA ASN A 105 -15.53 -14.12 -20.68
C ASN A 105 -16.17 -13.77 -19.32
N ALA A 106 -15.46 -12.98 -18.52
CA ALA A 106 -15.94 -12.57 -17.21
C ALA A 106 -17.27 -11.78 -17.26
N LEU A 107 -17.52 -11.03 -18.34
CA LEU A 107 -18.72 -10.19 -18.46
C LEU A 107 -20.01 -11.01 -18.60
N ASP A 108 -19.94 -12.28 -19.03
CA ASP A 108 -21.11 -13.16 -19.10
C ASP A 108 -21.69 -13.46 -17.71
N LEU A 109 -20.86 -13.33 -16.66
CA LEU A 109 -21.28 -13.51 -15.27
C LEU A 109 -22.26 -12.42 -14.82
N ILE A 110 -22.25 -11.24 -15.45
CA ILE A 110 -23.24 -10.19 -15.17
C ILE A 110 -24.64 -10.71 -15.51
N GLY A 111 -24.81 -11.33 -16.69
CA GLY A 111 -26.08 -11.92 -17.10
C GLY A 111 -26.52 -13.06 -16.19
N ARG A 112 -25.58 -13.93 -15.80
CA ARG A 112 -25.82 -15.07 -14.90
C ARG A 112 -26.34 -14.65 -13.53
N TYR A 113 -25.78 -13.57 -12.97
CA TYR A 113 -26.08 -13.11 -11.61
C TYR A 113 -27.00 -11.87 -11.56
N ARG A 114 -27.48 -11.36 -12.71
CA ARG A 114 -28.37 -10.20 -12.81
C ARG A 114 -29.60 -10.30 -11.90
N GLY A 115 -30.17 -11.49 -11.76
CA GLY A 115 -31.35 -11.73 -10.90
C GLY A 115 -31.10 -11.57 -9.40
N GLU A 116 -29.84 -11.48 -8.97
CA GLU A 116 -29.44 -11.34 -7.56
C GLU A 116 -29.14 -9.90 -7.15
N VAL A 117 -29.11 -8.97 -8.11
CA VAL A 117 -28.90 -7.54 -7.87
C VAL A 117 -30.19 -6.76 -8.14
N ARG A 118 -30.44 -5.70 -7.36
CA ARG A 118 -31.61 -4.82 -7.56
C ARG A 118 -31.48 -3.92 -8.78
N GLY A 119 -30.26 -3.68 -9.24
CA GLY A 119 -29.96 -2.81 -10.37
C GLY A 119 -28.58 -2.15 -10.25
N ALA A 120 -28.40 -1.00 -10.89
CA ALA A 120 -27.16 -0.25 -10.94
C ALA A 120 -27.24 1.09 -10.21
N VAL A 121 -26.16 1.49 -9.56
CA VAL A 121 -25.88 2.85 -9.11
C VAL A 121 -24.93 3.46 -10.13
N LEU A 122 -25.39 4.52 -10.81
CA LEU A 122 -24.57 5.18 -11.82
C LEU A 122 -23.57 6.11 -11.14
N HIS A 123 -22.28 5.86 -11.34
CA HIS A 123 -21.24 6.81 -10.93
C HIS A 123 -21.08 7.90 -11.99
N ASP A 124 -20.49 9.02 -11.58
CA ASP A 124 -20.19 10.15 -12.44
C ASP A 124 -18.73 10.06 -12.93
N PRO A 125 -18.49 9.88 -14.25
CA PRO A 125 -17.13 9.88 -14.80
C PRO A 125 -16.37 11.20 -14.59
N GLU A 126 -17.09 12.32 -14.46
CA GLU A 126 -16.49 13.65 -14.26
C GLU A 126 -16.16 13.95 -12.79
N VAL A 127 -16.62 13.10 -11.86
CA VAL A 127 -16.34 13.22 -10.42
C VAL A 127 -15.81 11.88 -9.90
N PRO A 128 -14.48 11.66 -9.89
CA PRO A 128 -13.86 10.40 -9.49
C PRO A 128 -14.40 9.81 -8.18
N ASP A 129 -14.55 10.63 -7.14
CA ASP A 129 -15.01 10.20 -5.81
C ASP A 129 -16.46 9.69 -5.78
N SER A 130 -17.25 9.95 -6.83
CA SER A 130 -18.58 9.37 -6.98
C SER A 130 -18.53 7.83 -7.09
N VAL A 131 -17.41 7.24 -7.51
CA VAL A 131 -17.18 5.78 -7.51
C VAL A 131 -17.24 5.22 -6.09
N ASN A 132 -16.70 5.94 -5.10
CA ASN A 132 -16.73 5.51 -3.71
C ASN A 132 -18.14 5.63 -3.11
N VAL A 133 -18.87 6.70 -3.44
CA VAL A 133 -20.29 6.83 -3.09
C VAL A 133 -21.14 5.71 -3.72
N ALA A 134 -20.89 5.41 -5.00
CA ALA A 134 -21.57 4.32 -5.71
C ALA A 134 -21.28 2.96 -5.08
N THR A 135 -20.05 2.72 -4.62
CA THR A 135 -19.65 1.48 -3.94
C THR A 135 -20.37 1.32 -2.59
N THR A 136 -20.45 2.37 -1.78
CA THR A 136 -21.21 2.36 -0.52
C THR A 136 -22.69 2.08 -0.79
N LEU A 137 -23.30 2.78 -1.76
CA LEU A 137 -24.69 2.56 -2.15
C LEU A 137 -24.94 1.14 -2.71
N ALA A 138 -24.02 0.58 -3.49
CA ALA A 138 -24.08 -0.79 -3.97
C ALA A 138 -24.21 -1.79 -2.80
N GLY A 139 -23.44 -1.57 -1.73
CA GLY A 139 -23.56 -2.31 -0.47
C GLY A 139 -24.94 -2.16 0.18
N LEU A 140 -25.43 -0.93 0.34
CA LEU A 140 -26.69 -0.63 1.03
C LEU A 140 -27.92 -1.10 0.25
N GLU A 141 -27.89 -1.01 -1.08
CA GLU A 141 -29.05 -1.20 -1.95
C GLU A 141 -29.09 -2.58 -2.62
N ASN A 142 -28.10 -3.45 -2.36
CA ASN A 142 -27.87 -4.70 -3.10
C ASN A 142 -27.83 -4.44 -4.62
N ALA A 143 -27.05 -3.44 -5.03
CA ALA A 143 -26.88 -3.00 -6.41
C ALA A 143 -25.41 -3.10 -6.82
N VAL A 144 -25.11 -2.83 -8.09
CA VAL A 144 -23.74 -2.75 -8.62
C VAL A 144 -23.39 -1.31 -8.99
N ALA A 145 -22.12 -0.93 -8.92
CA ALA A 145 -21.66 0.33 -9.50
C ALA A 145 -21.44 0.13 -11.00
N ALA A 146 -21.95 1.03 -11.84
CA ALA A 146 -21.86 0.90 -13.30
C ALA A 146 -21.92 2.27 -14.00
N THR A 147 -21.51 2.32 -15.25
CA THR A 147 -21.83 3.45 -16.14
C THR A 147 -23.28 3.34 -16.67
N ALA A 148 -23.79 4.42 -17.26
CA ALA A 148 -25.12 4.40 -17.88
C ALA A 148 -25.18 3.44 -19.08
N GLU A 149 -24.09 3.34 -19.84
CA GLU A 149 -23.93 2.45 -20.99
C GLU A 149 -23.95 1.00 -20.52
N GLN A 150 -23.21 0.66 -19.45
CA GLN A 150 -23.23 -0.67 -18.85
C GLN A 150 -24.62 -1.02 -18.33
N ALA A 151 -25.28 -0.10 -17.62
CA ALA A 151 -26.63 -0.32 -17.10
C ALA A 151 -27.63 -0.61 -18.22
N SER A 152 -27.57 0.14 -19.32
CA SER A 152 -28.39 -0.10 -20.52
C SER A 152 -28.05 -1.45 -21.17
N ARG A 153 -26.76 -1.72 -21.42
CA ARG A 153 -26.25 -2.93 -22.09
C ARG A 153 -26.67 -4.21 -21.38
N TYR A 154 -26.62 -4.24 -20.05
CA TYR A 154 -26.97 -5.42 -19.24
C TYR A 154 -28.40 -5.38 -18.70
N GLY A 155 -29.21 -4.39 -19.13
CA GLY A 155 -30.59 -4.23 -18.70
C GLY A 155 -30.74 -4.06 -17.19
N LEU A 156 -29.82 -3.37 -16.53
CA LEU A 156 -29.87 -3.11 -15.09
C LEU A 156 -30.78 -1.89 -14.83
N LYS A 157 -31.72 -2.03 -13.90
CA LYS A 157 -32.55 -0.90 -13.45
C LYS A 157 -31.67 0.13 -12.75
N VAL A 158 -31.80 1.41 -13.08
CA VAL A 158 -31.13 2.48 -12.32
C VAL A 158 -31.77 2.60 -10.94
N VAL A 159 -30.99 2.31 -9.89
CA VAL A 159 -31.38 2.41 -8.48
C VAL A 159 -31.07 3.80 -7.94
N ALA A 160 -29.93 4.36 -8.33
CA ALA A 160 -29.52 5.72 -8.04
C ALA A 160 -28.64 6.24 -9.18
N ASP A 161 -28.72 7.54 -9.45
CA ASP A 161 -27.90 8.23 -10.44
C ASP A 161 -27.11 9.34 -9.73
N LEU A 162 -25.79 9.26 -9.78
CA LEU A 162 -24.89 10.24 -9.14
C LEU A 162 -24.36 11.26 -10.13
N ARG A 163 -24.68 11.13 -11.43
CA ARG A 163 -24.20 12.06 -12.46
C ARG A 163 -24.75 13.46 -12.25
N GLY A 164 -23.87 14.46 -12.29
CA GLY A 164 -24.19 15.87 -12.04
C GLY A 164 -24.64 16.16 -10.60
N ARG A 165 -24.49 15.21 -9.67
CA ARG A 165 -24.90 15.38 -8.27
C ARG A 165 -23.90 16.19 -7.44
N PHE A 166 -22.63 16.12 -7.81
CA PHE A 166 -21.53 16.72 -7.09
C PHE A 166 -20.69 17.57 -8.04
N ALA A 167 -20.05 18.60 -7.50
CA ALA A 167 -18.85 19.15 -8.12
C ALA A 167 -17.66 18.21 -7.83
N ASP A 168 -16.57 18.36 -8.58
CA ASP A 168 -15.30 17.67 -8.29
C ASP A 168 -14.61 18.28 -7.06
N ASP A 169 -15.22 18.01 -5.89
CA ASP A 169 -14.76 18.41 -4.57
C ASP A 169 -14.86 17.18 -3.63
N PRO A 170 -13.74 16.46 -3.42
CA PRO A 170 -13.73 15.27 -2.56
C PRO A 170 -14.26 15.57 -1.15
N GLN A 171 -13.95 16.74 -0.58
CA GLN A 171 -14.40 17.09 0.76
C GLN A 171 -15.93 17.18 0.84
N ALA A 172 -16.56 17.82 -0.14
CA ALA A 172 -18.01 17.93 -0.21
C ALA A 172 -18.68 16.57 -0.47
N VAL A 173 -18.10 15.75 -1.36
CA VAL A 173 -18.61 14.39 -1.67
C VAL A 173 -18.62 13.51 -0.42
N TYR A 174 -17.50 13.44 0.32
CA TYR A 174 -17.43 12.60 1.52
C TYR A 174 -18.17 13.17 2.71
N ARG A 175 -18.28 14.50 2.85
CA ARG A 175 -19.18 15.12 3.82
C ARG A 175 -20.63 14.68 3.58
N TRP A 176 -21.10 14.78 2.34
CA TRP A 176 -22.45 14.33 1.99
C TRP A 176 -22.66 12.85 2.31
N GLN A 177 -21.68 12.00 1.98
CA GLN A 177 -21.75 10.57 2.27
C GLN A 177 -21.79 10.28 3.79
N LEU A 178 -20.99 10.98 4.59
CA LEU A 178 -21.00 10.87 6.06
C LEU A 178 -22.37 11.25 6.64
N ASP A 179 -22.99 12.31 6.13
CA ASP A 179 -24.27 12.79 6.66
C ASP A 179 -25.46 11.92 6.21
N ASN A 180 -25.42 11.36 4.99
CA ASN A 180 -26.60 10.73 4.36
C ASN A 180 -26.54 9.20 4.30
N LEU A 181 -25.34 8.61 4.23
CA LEU A 181 -25.17 7.16 4.03
C LEU A 181 -24.60 6.46 5.26
N PHE A 182 -23.64 7.06 5.96
CA PHE A 182 -23.00 6.45 7.14
C PHE A 182 -23.99 5.95 8.21
N PRO A 183 -25.11 6.63 8.53
CA PRO A 183 -26.09 6.12 9.50
C PRO A 183 -26.74 4.78 9.10
N ARG A 184 -26.65 4.41 7.82
CA ARG A 184 -27.20 3.17 7.25
C ARG A 184 -26.13 2.10 7.05
N CYS A 185 -24.85 2.46 7.07
CA CYS A 185 -23.73 1.56 6.88
C CYS A 185 -23.56 0.63 8.08
N ALA A 186 -22.89 -0.50 7.85
CA ALA A 186 -22.34 -1.26 8.97
C ALA A 186 -21.16 -0.50 9.56
N HIS A 187 -21.06 -0.48 10.88
CA HIS A 187 -19.94 0.15 11.61
C HIS A 187 -18.90 -0.89 12.04
N THR A 188 -18.85 -2.04 11.38
CA THR A 188 -17.87 -3.11 11.66
C THR A 188 -16.48 -2.79 11.11
N LEU A 189 -16.41 -1.97 10.06
CA LEU A 189 -15.17 -1.45 9.49
C LEU A 189 -15.47 -0.21 8.65
N LEU A 190 -14.45 0.59 8.44
CA LEU A 190 -14.40 1.66 7.44
C LEU A 190 -13.51 1.20 6.27
N ALA A 191 -13.82 1.62 5.04
CA ALA A 191 -13.03 1.25 3.86
C ALA A 191 -12.30 2.45 3.26
N GLY A 192 -10.98 2.32 3.09
CA GLY A 192 -10.09 3.35 2.55
C GLY A 192 -9.64 3.04 1.13
N LEU A 193 -10.42 3.42 0.10
CA LEU A 193 -10.13 3.00 -1.28
C LEU A 193 -9.97 4.18 -2.21
N PRO A 194 -8.89 4.24 -3.02
CA PRO A 194 -8.78 5.29 -4.03
C PRO A 194 -9.96 5.20 -5.00
N PRO A 195 -10.50 6.34 -5.48
CA PRO A 195 -11.57 6.31 -6.48
C PRO A 195 -11.08 5.77 -7.83
N THR A 196 -9.84 6.08 -8.19
CA THR A 196 -9.25 5.80 -9.50
C THR A 196 -7.85 5.22 -9.38
N ARG A 197 -7.36 4.66 -10.49
CA ARG A 197 -5.97 4.27 -10.72
C ARG A 197 -5.51 4.74 -12.09
N THR A 198 -4.20 4.94 -12.21
CA THR A 198 -3.54 5.12 -13.51
C THR A 198 -3.04 3.76 -14.00
N VAL A 199 -3.46 3.36 -15.20
CA VAL A 199 -3.00 2.12 -15.84
C VAL A 199 -2.19 2.45 -17.10
N LYS A 200 -1.15 1.66 -17.37
CA LYS A 200 -0.40 1.76 -18.63
C LYS A 200 -1.25 1.23 -19.77
N VAL A 201 -1.14 1.88 -20.92
CA VAL A 201 -1.73 1.40 -22.18
C VAL A 201 -0.69 0.58 -22.91
N ASP A 202 -1.00 -0.71 -23.12
CA ASP A 202 -0.10 -1.62 -23.83
C ASP A 202 -0.02 -1.29 -25.33
N GLY A 203 1.13 -1.57 -25.94
CA GLY A 203 1.32 -1.46 -27.39
C GLY A 203 1.43 -0.03 -27.92
N VAL A 204 1.58 0.98 -27.05
CA VAL A 204 1.78 2.36 -27.46
C VAL A 204 3.10 2.50 -28.24
N ARG A 205 2.97 2.95 -29.49
CA ARG A 205 4.12 3.17 -30.38
C ARG A 205 4.62 4.59 -30.21
N TRP A 206 5.93 4.70 -30.00
CA TRP A 206 6.64 5.96 -29.84
C TRP A 206 7.54 6.20 -31.05
N ARG A 207 7.45 7.38 -31.63
CA ARG A 207 8.38 7.89 -32.64
C ARG A 207 9.55 8.56 -31.93
N GLU A 208 10.78 8.12 -32.20
CA GLU A 208 11.96 8.82 -31.74
C GLU A 208 12.09 10.17 -32.47
N ILE A 209 12.26 11.23 -31.69
CA ILE A 209 12.42 12.60 -32.18
C ILE A 209 13.88 13.01 -32.08
N ALA A 210 14.52 12.75 -30.94
CA ALA A 210 15.91 13.10 -30.69
C ALA A 210 16.53 12.19 -29.64
N ARG A 211 17.86 12.02 -29.72
CA ARG A 211 18.65 11.26 -28.77
C ARG A 211 20.03 11.90 -28.60
N GLU A 212 20.49 11.99 -27.37
CA GLU A 212 21.90 12.18 -27.02
C GLU A 212 22.46 10.81 -26.57
N PRO A 213 23.27 10.14 -27.41
CA PRO A 213 23.82 8.82 -27.07
C PRO A 213 25.08 8.88 -26.21
N ASP A 214 25.72 10.04 -26.08
CA ASP A 214 26.95 10.18 -25.31
C ASP A 214 26.67 10.38 -23.81
N ARG A 215 27.62 9.94 -22.97
CA ARG A 215 27.55 10.10 -21.51
C ARG A 215 27.86 11.53 -21.08
N VAL A 216 26.92 12.42 -21.33
CA VAL A 216 26.94 13.79 -20.80
C VAL A 216 26.27 13.78 -19.43
N ARG A 217 26.96 14.31 -18.41
CA ARG A 217 26.54 14.33 -16.99
C ARG A 217 26.57 15.74 -16.40
N ASP A 218 26.49 16.73 -17.26
CA ASP A 218 26.55 18.15 -16.94
C ASP A 218 25.74 18.95 -17.96
N SER A 219 25.78 20.28 -17.86
CA SER A 219 25.06 21.17 -18.78
C SER A 219 25.89 21.56 -20.02
N SER A 220 26.96 20.83 -20.35
CA SER A 220 27.85 21.19 -21.48
C SER A 220 27.14 21.16 -22.84
N ASN A 221 26.13 20.30 -23.01
CA ASN A 221 25.31 20.18 -24.21
C ASN A 221 23.95 20.92 -24.11
N ARG A 222 23.81 21.85 -23.15
CA ARG A 222 22.57 22.61 -22.95
C ARG A 222 22.31 23.58 -24.08
N GLU A 223 21.20 23.36 -24.77
CA GLU A 223 20.70 24.24 -25.82
C GLU A 223 19.18 24.14 -25.95
N VAL A 224 18.57 25.18 -26.53
CA VAL A 224 17.16 25.16 -26.93
C VAL A 224 17.05 24.43 -28.26
N ARG A 225 16.33 23.31 -28.27
CA ARG A 225 16.10 22.47 -29.46
C ARG A 225 14.64 22.56 -29.88
N THR A 226 14.40 22.67 -31.18
CA THR A 226 13.04 22.66 -31.76
C THR A 226 12.69 21.26 -32.25
N PHE A 227 11.60 20.69 -31.76
CA PHE A 227 11.07 19.40 -32.17
C PHE A 227 9.78 19.56 -32.98
N ASP A 228 9.65 18.78 -34.05
CA ASP A 228 8.45 18.74 -34.88
C ASP A 228 7.47 17.65 -34.40
N LEU A 229 6.30 18.10 -33.96
CA LEU A 229 5.16 17.30 -33.51
C LEU A 229 3.98 17.35 -34.48
N SER A 230 4.19 17.91 -35.67
CA SER A 230 3.17 17.94 -36.73
C SER A 230 2.64 16.53 -37.08
N PRO A 231 3.46 15.45 -37.10
CA PRO A 231 2.95 14.10 -37.30
C PRO A 231 1.94 13.63 -36.24
N GLU A 232 2.02 14.17 -35.02
CA GLU A 232 1.15 13.80 -33.89
C GLU A 232 -0.14 14.64 -33.81
N LEU A 233 -0.33 15.64 -34.69
CA LEU A 233 -1.58 16.38 -34.81
C LEU A 233 -2.78 15.50 -35.18
N ALA A 234 -2.54 14.32 -35.77
CA ALA A 234 -3.58 13.37 -36.14
C ALA A 234 -4.19 12.62 -34.94
N GLY A 235 -3.62 12.75 -33.74
CA GLY A 235 -4.13 12.08 -32.54
C GLY A 235 -5.39 12.76 -31.98
N PRO A 236 -6.42 11.99 -31.56
CA PRO A 236 -7.65 12.57 -31.00
C PRO A 236 -7.42 13.29 -29.67
N ASP A 237 -6.38 12.89 -28.92
CA ASP A 237 -6.08 13.40 -27.58
C ASP A 237 -4.91 14.38 -27.55
N GLY A 238 -4.40 14.78 -28.72
CA GLY A 238 -3.21 15.63 -28.85
C GLY A 238 -1.89 14.83 -28.94
N ALA A 239 -0.78 15.56 -28.97
CA ALA A 239 0.57 15.00 -29.05
C ALA A 239 1.14 14.75 -27.66
N PHE A 240 1.63 13.54 -27.41
CA PHE A 240 2.31 13.18 -26.18
C PHE A 240 3.81 13.19 -26.41
N LEU A 241 4.54 14.02 -25.67
CA LEU A 241 5.99 14.19 -25.77
C LEU A 241 6.66 13.66 -24.51
N ARG A 242 7.52 12.66 -24.64
CA ARG A 242 8.18 11.97 -23.54
C ARG A 242 9.69 12.21 -23.55
N PHE A 243 10.23 12.50 -22.37
CA PHE A 243 11.65 12.65 -22.09
C PHE A 243 12.11 11.52 -21.18
N GLN A 244 13.26 10.93 -21.50
CA GLN A 244 13.83 9.78 -20.79
C GLN A 244 15.35 9.86 -20.77
N ASP A 245 15.97 9.08 -19.90
CA ASP A 245 17.38 8.72 -20.02
C ASP A 245 17.60 7.85 -21.28
N SER A 246 18.62 8.17 -22.09
CA SER A 246 18.96 7.42 -23.31
C SER A 246 19.77 6.16 -23.05
N LEU A 247 20.45 6.06 -21.89
CA LEU A 247 21.35 4.96 -21.52
C LEU A 247 20.79 4.13 -20.37
N GLY A 248 20.22 4.77 -19.36
CA GLY A 248 19.44 4.13 -18.29
C GLY A 248 20.25 3.37 -17.24
N ASP A 249 21.59 3.39 -17.29
CA ASP A 249 22.49 2.55 -16.48
C ASP A 249 23.41 3.32 -15.52
N ASP A 250 23.44 4.65 -15.57
CA ASP A 250 24.35 5.46 -14.73
C ASP A 250 23.66 6.57 -13.93
N GLY A 251 22.34 6.68 -14.04
CA GLY A 251 21.54 7.57 -13.21
C GLY A 251 21.65 9.05 -13.58
N TRP A 252 21.89 9.36 -14.85
CA TRP A 252 21.83 10.72 -15.39
C TRP A 252 20.90 10.72 -16.60
N GLY A 253 19.81 11.48 -16.63
CA GLY A 253 18.95 11.49 -17.82
C GLY A 253 18.45 12.88 -18.21
N ALA A 254 17.46 12.91 -19.09
CA ALA A 254 17.02 14.12 -19.75
C ALA A 254 16.70 15.24 -18.75
N SER A 255 17.27 16.43 -18.95
CA SER A 255 16.98 17.61 -18.13
C SER A 255 16.34 18.71 -18.98
N VAL A 256 15.13 19.12 -18.61
CA VAL A 256 14.32 20.12 -19.34
C VAL A 256 14.15 21.38 -18.50
N GLY A 257 14.52 22.54 -19.05
CA GLY A 257 14.43 23.84 -18.36
C GLY A 257 13.21 24.68 -18.74
N ARG A 258 12.91 24.85 -20.03
CA ARG A 258 11.75 25.60 -20.53
C ARG A 258 11.19 24.93 -21.77
N VAL A 259 9.86 24.93 -21.87
CA VAL A 259 9.11 24.37 -23.00
C VAL A 259 8.25 25.48 -23.60
N THR A 260 8.38 25.72 -24.89
CA THR A 260 7.54 26.67 -25.66
C THR A 260 6.87 25.94 -26.81
N VAL A 261 5.55 25.96 -26.86
CA VAL A 261 4.76 25.25 -27.87
C VAL A 261 4.24 26.26 -28.90
N ARG A 262 4.42 25.96 -30.17
CA ARG A 262 4.00 26.81 -31.29
C ARG A 262 3.09 26.05 -32.25
N ALA A 263 1.94 26.63 -32.56
CA ALA A 263 1.04 26.19 -33.63
C ALA A 263 1.13 27.16 -34.81
N ASP A 264 1.48 26.65 -35.98
CA ASP A 264 1.69 27.42 -37.22
C ASP A 264 2.63 28.63 -37.02
N GLY A 265 3.64 28.48 -36.15
CA GLY A 265 4.61 29.51 -35.79
C GLY A 265 4.19 30.46 -34.65
N GLN A 266 2.91 30.49 -34.30
CA GLN A 266 2.40 31.27 -33.17
C GLN A 266 2.60 30.52 -31.86
N GLU A 267 3.14 31.19 -30.85
CA GLU A 267 3.24 30.65 -29.49
C GLU A 267 1.85 30.47 -28.87
N ILE A 268 1.55 29.24 -28.44
CA ILE A 268 0.29 28.89 -27.78
C ILE A 268 0.49 28.51 -26.30
N ALA A 269 1.71 28.16 -25.91
CA ALA A 269 2.08 27.88 -24.52
C ALA A 269 3.57 28.13 -24.30
N SER A 270 3.93 28.57 -23.10
CA SER A 270 5.32 28.68 -22.64
C SER A 270 5.36 28.49 -21.13
N PHE A 271 6.15 27.53 -20.66
CA PHE A 271 6.23 27.20 -19.24
C PHE A 271 7.61 26.66 -18.86
N ALA A 272 7.94 26.82 -17.57
CA ALA A 272 9.08 26.18 -16.93
C ALA A 272 8.57 25.06 -16.02
N PRO A 273 9.29 23.94 -15.89
CA PRO A 273 8.87 22.89 -14.97
C PRO A 273 8.82 23.35 -13.51
N GLY A 274 7.81 22.86 -12.78
CA GLY A 274 7.53 23.24 -11.40
C GLY A 274 6.74 24.55 -11.23
N ALA A 275 6.51 25.31 -12.31
CA ALA A 275 5.63 26.48 -12.26
C ALA A 275 4.16 26.08 -12.44
N ASP A 276 3.23 26.88 -11.92
CA ASP A 276 1.78 26.66 -12.08
C ASP A 276 1.35 26.54 -13.55
N ALA A 277 2.08 27.20 -14.45
CA ALA A 277 1.84 27.15 -15.90
C ALA A 277 2.17 25.79 -16.55
N GLU A 278 2.95 24.92 -15.89
CA GLU A 278 3.25 23.55 -16.36
C GLU A 278 2.04 22.61 -16.16
N ALA A 279 1.26 22.83 -15.10
CA ALA A 279 0.23 21.90 -14.64
C ALA A 279 -0.79 21.46 -15.71
N PRO A 280 -1.24 22.32 -16.64
CA PRO A 280 -2.16 21.90 -17.71
C PRO A 280 -1.53 20.95 -18.74
N TYR A 281 -0.20 20.89 -18.82
CA TYR A 281 0.54 20.16 -19.86
C TYR A 281 1.23 18.90 -19.32
N LEU A 282 1.59 18.84 -18.03
CA LEU A 282 2.23 17.68 -17.44
C LEU A 282 1.25 16.52 -17.33
N PHE A 283 1.43 15.51 -18.20
CA PHE A 283 0.55 14.35 -18.29
C PHE A 283 0.99 13.22 -17.34
N ASP A 284 2.28 12.92 -17.31
CA ASP A 284 2.88 11.96 -16.38
C ASP A 284 4.22 12.53 -15.92
N GLY A 285 4.27 13.02 -14.68
CA GLY A 285 5.50 13.52 -14.05
C GLY A 285 6.04 12.61 -12.95
N LEU A 286 5.44 11.43 -12.76
CA LEU A 286 5.59 10.63 -11.55
C LEU A 286 6.99 10.05 -11.38
N ASN A 287 7.70 9.76 -12.47
CA ASN A 287 9.07 9.21 -12.45
C ASN A 287 10.12 10.28 -12.82
N SER A 288 9.92 11.50 -12.33
CA SER A 288 10.80 12.65 -12.57
C SER A 288 10.88 13.55 -11.35
N SER A 289 11.95 14.35 -11.27
CA SER A 289 12.22 15.26 -10.16
C SER A 289 12.43 16.68 -10.66
N LEU A 290 12.21 17.65 -9.78
CA LEU A 290 12.57 19.05 -10.03
C LEU A 290 13.97 19.31 -9.48
N GLY A 291 14.85 19.84 -10.33
CA GLY A 291 16.19 20.25 -9.98
C GLY A 291 16.25 21.69 -9.45
N ALA A 292 17.39 22.05 -8.88
CA ALA A 292 17.62 23.37 -8.29
C ALA A 292 17.53 24.53 -9.30
N ASP A 293 17.74 24.25 -10.60
CA ASP A 293 17.71 25.24 -11.67
C ASP A 293 16.31 25.41 -12.30
N ALA A 294 15.25 25.08 -11.56
CA ALA A 294 13.87 25.05 -12.04
C ALA A 294 13.68 24.18 -13.30
N ASN A 295 14.41 23.06 -13.35
CA ASN A 295 14.36 22.09 -14.42
C ASN A 295 13.68 20.80 -13.96
N ARG A 296 13.10 20.05 -14.89
CA ARG A 296 12.63 18.68 -14.62
C ARG A 296 13.62 17.69 -15.21
N PHE A 297 14.01 16.70 -14.43
CA PHE A 297 14.92 15.65 -14.84
C PHE A 297 14.42 14.27 -14.47
N CYS A 298 14.90 13.24 -15.15
CA CYS A 298 14.62 11.85 -14.84
C CYS A 298 15.86 11.00 -15.11
N ASP A 299 16.13 10.02 -14.26
CA ASP A 299 17.35 9.22 -14.30
C ASP A 299 17.02 7.72 -14.44
N GLY A 300 17.93 6.94 -15.03
CA GLY A 300 17.78 5.49 -15.13
C GLY A 300 16.55 5.08 -15.94
N GLY A 301 15.67 4.28 -15.35
CA GLY A 301 14.39 3.89 -15.99
C GLY A 301 13.31 4.98 -15.97
N GLY A 302 13.60 6.16 -15.40
CA GLY A 302 12.65 7.26 -15.23
C GLY A 302 12.23 7.92 -16.55
N TYR A 303 11.08 8.60 -16.51
CA TYR A 303 10.58 9.40 -17.61
C TYR A 303 9.51 10.40 -17.15
N PHE A 304 9.24 11.40 -17.97
CA PHE A 304 8.05 12.25 -17.87
C PHE A 304 7.46 12.56 -19.23
N VAL A 305 6.17 12.88 -19.26
CA VAL A 305 5.36 13.09 -20.46
C VAL A 305 4.59 14.40 -20.36
N TYR A 306 4.69 15.23 -21.40
CA TYR A 306 3.77 16.33 -21.64
C TYR A 306 2.69 15.93 -22.64
N ARG A 307 1.46 16.41 -22.42
CA ARG A 307 0.37 16.36 -23.39
C ARG A 307 0.19 17.75 -23.99
N LEU A 308 0.32 17.85 -25.30
CA LEU A 308 0.28 19.10 -26.05
C LEU A 308 -0.86 19.06 -27.06
N THR A 309 -1.81 19.98 -26.91
CA THR A 309 -2.94 20.13 -27.84
C THR A 309 -2.74 21.36 -28.72
N ALA A 310 -3.12 21.27 -29.99
CA ALA A 310 -3.11 22.39 -30.92
C ALA A 310 -4.54 22.89 -31.22
N PRO A 311 -4.72 24.17 -31.55
CA PRO A 311 -5.98 24.68 -32.07
C PRO A 311 -6.48 23.89 -33.29
N ALA A 312 -7.80 23.86 -33.48
CA ALA A 312 -8.40 23.21 -34.64
C ALA A 312 -7.91 23.85 -35.95
N GLY A 313 -7.51 23.02 -36.92
CA GLY A 313 -6.99 23.48 -38.21
C GLY A 313 -5.48 23.75 -38.23
N THR A 314 -4.77 23.56 -37.12
CA THR A 314 -3.30 23.65 -37.11
C THR A 314 -2.67 22.65 -38.07
N THR A 315 -1.72 23.12 -38.88
CA THR A 315 -0.99 22.30 -39.86
C THR A 315 0.44 21.99 -39.42
N ARG A 316 1.01 22.83 -38.55
CA ARG A 316 2.37 22.67 -38.04
C ARG A 316 2.38 22.86 -36.53
N LEU A 317 2.88 21.87 -35.79
CA LEU A 317 3.07 21.93 -34.35
C LEU A 317 4.54 21.71 -34.03
N THR A 318 5.17 22.71 -33.42
CA THR A 318 6.57 22.62 -33.00
C THR A 318 6.70 22.96 -31.53
N VAL A 319 7.71 22.38 -30.87
CA VAL A 319 8.02 22.65 -29.47
C VAL A 319 9.50 22.97 -29.32
N ASP A 320 9.79 24.13 -28.76
CA ASP A 320 11.15 24.56 -28.40
C ASP A 320 11.42 24.13 -26.95
N VAL A 321 12.48 23.38 -26.72
CA VAL A 321 12.82 22.80 -25.41
C VAL A 321 14.26 23.14 -25.05
N ASP A 322 14.47 23.86 -23.95
CA ASP A 322 15.78 24.00 -23.31
C ASP A 322 16.14 22.66 -22.67
N LEU A 323 17.07 21.93 -23.29
CA LEU A 323 17.36 20.52 -23.02
C LEU A 323 18.86 20.27 -22.89
N TRP A 324 19.27 19.40 -21.96
CA TRP A 324 20.65 18.97 -21.79
C TRP A 324 20.74 17.59 -21.16
N ASN A 325 21.98 17.17 -20.89
CA ASN A 325 22.36 15.85 -20.38
C ASN A 325 22.18 14.76 -21.44
N GLN A 326 22.31 13.49 -21.06
CA GLN A 326 21.91 12.38 -21.92
C GLN A 326 20.38 12.23 -21.93
N TYR A 327 19.77 12.22 -23.12
CA TYR A 327 18.32 12.26 -23.28
C TYR A 327 17.83 11.39 -24.44
N LEU A 328 16.60 10.89 -24.30
CA LEU A 328 15.79 10.33 -25.35
C LEU A 328 14.44 11.05 -25.38
N VAL A 329 14.16 11.72 -26.50
CA VAL A 329 12.89 12.41 -26.74
C VAL A 329 12.07 11.60 -27.73
N THR A 330 10.85 11.25 -27.34
CA THR A 330 9.93 10.44 -28.14
C THR A 330 8.54 11.07 -28.15
N ALA A 331 7.75 10.85 -29.21
CA ALA A 331 6.35 11.27 -29.23
C ALA A 331 5.38 10.20 -29.73
N THR A 332 4.11 10.37 -29.38
CA THR A 332 3.02 9.51 -29.83
C THR A 332 1.71 10.29 -29.88
N THR A 333 0.73 9.74 -30.60
CA THR A 333 -0.67 10.22 -30.65
C THR A 333 -1.57 9.52 -29.65
N THR A 334 -1.06 8.50 -28.95
CA THR A 334 -1.85 7.65 -28.05
C THR A 334 -1.48 7.95 -26.61
N ALA A 335 -2.47 8.24 -25.76
CA ALA A 335 -2.23 8.43 -24.34
C ALA A 335 -1.54 7.18 -23.74
N PRO A 336 -0.33 7.32 -23.16
CA PRO A 336 0.45 6.16 -22.71
C PRO A 336 -0.06 5.56 -21.41
N THR A 337 -0.89 6.31 -20.69
CA THR A 337 -1.62 5.86 -19.54
C THR A 337 -3.07 6.33 -19.66
N ARG A 338 -3.95 5.72 -18.88
CA ARG A 338 -5.33 6.19 -18.71
C ARG A 338 -5.72 6.09 -17.25
N VAL A 339 -6.63 6.96 -16.84
CA VAL A 339 -7.23 6.92 -15.51
C VAL A 339 -8.51 6.10 -15.60
N GLU A 340 -8.64 5.11 -14.72
CA GLU A 340 -9.83 4.25 -14.65
C GLU A 340 -10.31 4.14 -13.21
N PRO A 341 -11.56 3.71 -12.95
CA PRO A 341 -11.98 3.36 -11.61
C PRO A 341 -11.09 2.28 -10.98
N PHE A 342 -10.76 2.47 -9.70
CA PHE A 342 -10.02 1.49 -8.92
C PHE A 342 -10.96 0.35 -8.50
N PRO A 343 -10.72 -0.94 -8.80
CA PRO A 343 -11.73 -1.98 -8.58
C PRO A 343 -11.46 -2.91 -7.37
N TYR A 344 -10.32 -2.75 -6.71
CA TYR A 344 -9.83 -3.73 -5.73
C TYR A 344 -10.48 -3.55 -4.35
N PHE A 345 -10.60 -4.64 -3.60
CA PHE A 345 -11.23 -4.74 -2.27
C PHE A 345 -12.71 -4.28 -2.16
N ARG A 346 -13.29 -3.78 -3.26
CA ARG A 346 -14.69 -3.33 -3.31
C ARG A 346 -15.68 -4.46 -3.12
N ASP A 347 -15.33 -5.70 -3.48
CA ASP A 347 -16.14 -6.88 -3.17
C ASP A 347 -16.39 -6.99 -1.66
N TYR A 348 -15.34 -6.83 -0.86
CA TYR A 348 -15.39 -6.89 0.60
C TYR A 348 -16.13 -5.69 1.20
N ALA A 349 -15.89 -4.48 0.69
CA ALA A 349 -16.58 -3.27 1.14
C ALA A 349 -18.10 -3.34 0.88
N VAL A 350 -18.51 -3.76 -0.32
CA VAL A 350 -19.92 -3.95 -0.71
C VAL A 350 -20.57 -5.05 0.13
N ALA A 351 -19.90 -6.19 0.30
CA ALA A 351 -20.41 -7.30 1.09
C ALA A 351 -20.60 -6.92 2.57
N SER A 352 -19.65 -6.15 3.12
CA SER A 352 -19.69 -5.66 4.50
C SER A 352 -20.66 -4.50 4.72
N ARG A 353 -21.17 -3.85 3.64
CA ARG A 353 -21.92 -2.59 3.71
C ARG A 353 -21.15 -1.48 4.43
N ALA A 354 -19.84 -1.46 4.24
CA ALA A 354 -18.97 -0.45 4.81
C ALA A 354 -19.08 0.86 4.04
N MET A 355 -18.87 1.98 4.74
CA MET A 355 -18.66 3.26 4.08
C MET A 355 -17.26 3.29 3.45
N VAL A 356 -17.17 3.73 2.20
CA VAL A 356 -15.91 3.95 1.49
C VAL A 356 -15.54 5.43 1.51
N VAL A 357 -14.32 5.74 1.96
CA VAL A 357 -13.78 7.09 2.06
C VAL A 357 -12.36 7.15 1.51
N TRP A 358 -11.98 8.28 0.91
CA TRP A 358 -10.61 8.53 0.44
C TRP A 358 -10.30 10.02 0.49
N LEU A 359 -9.63 10.44 1.57
CA LEU A 359 -9.36 11.84 1.84
C LEU A 359 -7.87 12.05 2.12
N PRO A 360 -7.28 13.15 1.64
CA PRO A 360 -5.97 13.59 2.12
C PRO A 360 -6.01 13.77 3.64
N PRO A 361 -5.03 13.26 4.40
CA PRO A 361 -4.99 13.43 5.85
C PRO A 361 -4.44 14.80 6.26
N SER A 362 -4.36 15.78 5.35
CA SER A 362 -3.87 17.13 5.64
C SER A 362 -5.00 18.15 5.52
N GLY A 363 -4.83 19.33 6.12
CA GLY A 363 -5.79 20.43 6.00
C GLY A 363 -7.23 20.08 6.42
N ALA A 364 -8.21 20.67 5.71
CA ALA A 364 -9.63 20.51 6.01
C ALA A 364 -10.17 19.09 5.75
N THR A 365 -9.60 18.39 4.77
CA THR A 365 -9.92 16.98 4.48
C THR A 365 -9.44 16.06 5.62
N GLY A 366 -8.29 16.36 6.22
CA GLY A 366 -7.82 15.70 7.44
C GLY A 366 -8.79 15.85 8.63
N ALA A 367 -9.37 17.03 8.83
CA ALA A 367 -10.36 17.25 9.90
C ALA A 367 -11.66 16.46 9.66
N LEU A 368 -12.10 16.34 8.40
CA LEU A 368 -13.22 15.47 8.04
C LEU A 368 -12.88 13.99 8.28
N LEU A 369 -11.63 13.57 8.00
CA LEU A 369 -11.18 12.21 8.27
C LEU A 369 -11.18 11.89 9.78
N ASP A 370 -10.73 12.83 10.63
CA ASP A 370 -10.82 12.69 12.08
C ASP A 370 -12.28 12.51 12.54
N GLU A 371 -13.21 13.27 11.94
CA GLU A 371 -14.64 13.11 12.23
C GLU A 371 -15.17 11.74 11.80
N VAL A 372 -14.76 11.24 10.63
CA VAL A 372 -15.13 9.89 10.17
C VAL A 372 -14.67 8.82 11.18
N PHE A 373 -13.43 8.90 11.66
CA PHE A 373 -12.92 7.97 12.66
C PHE A 373 -13.58 8.13 14.03
N GLY A 374 -13.86 9.36 14.47
CA GLY A 374 -14.55 9.62 15.73
C GLY A 374 -16.02 9.19 15.77
N ARG A 375 -16.58 8.71 14.64
CA ARG A 375 -17.97 8.22 14.53
C ARG A 375 -18.10 6.71 14.72
N VAL A 376 -16.98 5.99 14.82
CA VAL A 376 -16.96 4.54 15.10
C VAL A 376 -16.43 4.28 16.52
N GLU A 377 -16.71 3.10 17.05
CA GLU A 377 -16.16 2.69 18.36
C GLU A 377 -14.65 2.44 18.25
N PRO A 378 -13.87 2.68 19.33
CA PRO A 378 -12.48 2.29 19.36
C PRO A 378 -12.31 0.82 18.98
N THR A 379 -11.22 0.50 18.29
CA THR A 379 -10.95 -0.83 17.71
C THR A 379 -11.89 -1.25 16.56
N THR A 380 -12.45 -0.26 15.85
CA THR A 380 -13.09 -0.47 14.55
C THR A 380 -12.02 -0.28 13.46
N PRO A 381 -11.71 -1.29 12.62
CA PRO A 381 -10.61 -1.19 11.67
C PRO A 381 -10.95 -0.29 10.48
N TYR A 382 -9.95 0.48 10.04
CA TYR A 382 -9.94 1.14 8.75
C TYR A 382 -9.21 0.26 7.73
N CYS A 383 -9.97 -0.46 6.90
CA CYS A 383 -9.44 -1.38 5.90
C CYS A 383 -9.20 -0.68 4.56
N GLY A 384 -7.94 -0.51 4.20
CA GLY A 384 -7.53 0.24 3.02
C GLY A 384 -6.35 1.14 3.33
N TRP A 385 -6.24 2.24 2.60
CA TRP A 385 -5.12 3.18 2.74
C TRP A 385 -5.57 4.64 2.74
N PHE A 386 -4.61 5.56 2.71
CA PHE A 386 -4.84 7.01 2.66
C PHE A 386 -4.41 7.57 1.31
N SER A 387 -5.00 8.70 0.92
CA SER A 387 -4.47 9.45 -0.21
C SER A 387 -3.13 10.09 0.15
N ASN A 388 -2.32 10.44 -0.85
CA ASN A 388 -0.96 10.98 -0.69
C ASN A 388 0.03 10.01 -0.04
N ASP A 389 -0.14 8.71 -0.29
CA ASP A 389 0.68 7.55 0.09
C ASP A 389 1.65 7.70 1.27
N VAL A 390 2.83 8.31 1.11
CA VAL A 390 3.83 8.43 2.20
C VAL A 390 3.48 9.51 3.23
N ALA A 391 3.14 10.72 2.76
CA ALA A 391 2.60 11.76 3.65
C ALA A 391 1.23 11.33 4.21
N GLY A 392 0.51 10.58 3.38
CA GLY A 392 -0.73 9.86 3.68
C GLY A 392 -0.58 8.87 4.82
N GLU A 393 0.47 8.05 4.80
CA GLU A 393 0.77 7.03 5.79
C GLU A 393 1.02 7.66 7.14
N TRP A 394 2.00 8.57 7.23
CA TRP A 394 2.40 9.10 8.53
C TRP A 394 1.28 9.93 9.14
N GLY A 395 0.67 10.84 8.36
CA GLY A 395 -0.44 11.66 8.83
C GLY A 395 -1.72 10.86 9.06
N GLY A 396 -2.03 9.90 8.19
CA GLY A 396 -3.26 9.11 8.24
C GLY A 396 -3.26 8.06 9.35
N VAL A 397 -2.18 7.28 9.49
CA VAL A 397 -2.05 6.29 10.57
C VAL A 397 -2.03 6.98 11.93
N ASP A 398 -1.35 8.12 12.06
CA ASP A 398 -1.32 8.88 13.30
C ASP A 398 -2.73 9.38 13.67
N ARG A 399 -3.46 9.99 12.73
CA ARG A 399 -4.85 10.43 12.94
C ARG A 399 -5.79 9.29 13.31
N ALA A 400 -5.71 8.17 12.60
CA ALA A 400 -6.49 6.98 12.93
C ALA A 400 -6.19 6.50 14.36
N SER A 401 -4.89 6.43 14.72
CA SER A 401 -4.44 6.04 16.06
C SER A 401 -4.96 6.98 17.15
N GLN A 402 -4.94 8.31 16.90
CA GLN A 402 -5.49 9.33 17.82
C GLN A 402 -7.00 9.18 18.05
N GLN A 403 -7.72 8.57 17.11
CA GLN A 403 -9.15 8.27 17.22
C GLN A 403 -9.43 6.82 17.67
N GLY A 404 -8.39 6.07 18.03
CA GLY A 404 -8.52 4.68 18.48
C GLY A 404 -8.90 3.69 17.37
N VAL A 405 -8.46 3.96 16.14
CA VAL A 405 -8.69 3.15 14.94
C VAL A 405 -7.36 2.56 14.45
N GLU A 406 -7.29 1.25 14.31
CA GLU A 406 -6.21 0.55 13.61
C GLU A 406 -6.41 0.58 12.09
N VAL A 407 -5.30 0.65 11.35
CA VAL A 407 -5.29 0.59 9.89
C VAL A 407 -4.99 -0.83 9.44
N VAL A 408 -5.73 -1.33 8.46
CA VAL A 408 -5.48 -2.63 7.83
C VAL A 408 -5.25 -2.39 6.34
N PRO A 409 -3.99 -2.32 5.87
CA PRO A 409 -3.71 -2.08 4.46
C PRO A 409 -4.29 -3.21 3.61
N ALA A 410 -5.34 -2.89 2.86
CA ALA A 410 -6.20 -3.87 2.20
C ALA A 410 -6.66 -3.44 0.80
N ASP A 411 -6.31 -2.24 0.35
CA ASP A 411 -6.79 -1.66 -0.91
C ASP A 411 -6.41 -2.49 -2.13
N TYR A 412 -5.33 -3.28 -2.08
CA TYR A 412 -4.96 -4.26 -3.12
C TYR A 412 -5.20 -5.72 -2.71
N HIS A 413 -6.00 -5.96 -1.68
CA HIS A 413 -6.42 -7.32 -1.29
C HIS A 413 -7.58 -7.78 -2.19
N MET A 414 -7.36 -8.84 -2.96
CA MET A 414 -8.32 -9.32 -3.95
C MET A 414 -9.17 -10.46 -3.40
N ASN A 415 -10.40 -10.60 -3.90
CA ASN A 415 -11.29 -11.72 -3.53
C ASN A 415 -11.50 -11.86 -2.02
N GLY A 416 -11.51 -10.75 -1.27
CA GLY A 416 -11.60 -10.76 0.19
C GLY A 416 -12.85 -11.50 0.67
N THR A 417 -13.95 -11.40 -0.08
CA THR A 417 -15.20 -12.10 0.24
C THR A 417 -15.09 -13.63 0.20
N VAL A 418 -14.20 -14.19 -0.62
CA VAL A 418 -13.93 -15.63 -0.70
C VAL A 418 -12.90 -16.04 0.36
N HIS A 419 -11.81 -15.27 0.47
CA HIS A 419 -10.73 -15.59 1.41
C HIS A 419 -11.21 -15.59 2.86
N ALA A 420 -12.01 -14.61 3.27
CA ALA A 420 -12.56 -14.53 4.64
C ALA A 420 -13.52 -15.68 4.98
N GLY A 421 -14.09 -16.33 3.96
CA GLY A 421 -14.99 -17.47 4.09
C GLY A 421 -14.29 -18.84 4.12
N THR A 422 -12.99 -18.87 3.81
CA THR A 422 -12.27 -20.13 3.62
C THR A 422 -12.03 -20.84 4.96
N ARG A 423 -12.32 -22.14 5.02
CA ARG A 423 -12.06 -22.93 6.23
C ARG A 423 -10.62 -23.41 6.23
N ALA A 424 -9.81 -22.90 7.17
CA ALA A 424 -8.45 -23.37 7.36
C ALA A 424 -8.12 -23.47 8.85
N LYS A 425 -7.30 -24.46 9.20
CA LYS A 425 -6.80 -24.63 10.57
C LYS A 425 -5.62 -23.69 10.80
N VAL A 426 -5.92 -22.52 11.35
CA VAL A 426 -4.89 -21.63 11.93
C VAL A 426 -4.41 -22.25 13.23
N SER A 427 -3.09 -22.36 13.37
CA SER A 427 -2.44 -22.89 14.58
C SER A 427 -2.32 -21.80 15.63
N ASP A 428 -2.72 -22.09 16.86
CA ASP A 428 -2.49 -21.29 18.07
C ASP A 428 -1.14 -21.63 18.74
N ARG A 429 -0.47 -22.69 18.27
CA ARG A 429 0.78 -23.16 18.86
C ARG A 429 1.91 -22.20 18.57
N VAL A 430 2.50 -21.69 19.65
CA VAL A 430 3.81 -21.05 19.59
C VAL A 430 4.83 -22.06 19.08
N ARG A 431 5.60 -21.65 18.08
CA ARG A 431 6.58 -22.52 17.46
C ARG A 431 7.71 -22.84 18.43
N PRO A 432 8.16 -24.11 18.53
CA PRO A 432 9.33 -24.43 19.33
C PRO A 432 10.55 -23.66 18.84
N ARG A 433 11.29 -23.15 19.81
CA ARG A 433 12.50 -22.36 19.61
C ARG A 433 13.72 -23.27 19.49
N PRO A 434 14.64 -23.02 18.54
CA PRO A 434 15.92 -23.71 18.50
C PRO A 434 16.74 -23.56 19.79
N PRO A 435 17.41 -24.61 20.28
CA PRO A 435 18.34 -24.48 21.40
C PRO A 435 19.52 -23.57 21.01
N ALA A 436 19.99 -22.78 21.97
CA ALA A 436 21.15 -21.91 21.79
C ALA A 436 21.78 -21.61 23.14
N THR A 437 23.09 -21.40 23.16
CA THR A 437 23.89 -21.12 24.36
C THR A 437 24.42 -19.70 24.26
N LEU A 438 24.26 -18.93 25.34
CA LEU A 438 24.77 -17.56 25.39
C LEU A 438 26.30 -17.57 25.38
N ARG A 439 26.90 -16.79 24.49
CA ARG A 439 28.34 -16.61 24.29
C ARG A 439 28.63 -15.13 24.00
N ASN A 440 29.88 -14.73 24.07
CA ASN A 440 30.32 -13.39 23.66
C ASN A 440 30.39 -13.34 22.12
N ARG A 441 29.23 -13.12 21.51
CA ARG A 441 28.99 -13.05 20.07
C ARG A 441 28.11 -11.85 19.75
N VAL A 442 28.09 -11.46 18.48
CA VAL A 442 27.10 -10.52 17.96
C VAL A 442 25.90 -11.31 17.45
N TYR A 443 24.86 -11.40 18.26
CA TYR A 443 23.61 -12.05 17.86
C TYR A 443 22.84 -11.12 16.92
N LEU A 444 22.49 -11.63 15.74
CA LEU A 444 21.69 -10.93 14.75
C LEU A 444 20.37 -11.68 14.53
N THR A 445 19.25 -10.97 14.57
CA THR A 445 17.98 -11.51 14.08
C THR A 445 17.49 -10.69 12.89
N LEU A 446 17.17 -11.36 11.78
CA LEU A 446 16.72 -10.71 10.55
C LEU A 446 15.19 -10.74 10.47
N THR A 447 14.58 -9.60 10.22
CA THR A 447 13.12 -9.45 10.14
C THR A 447 12.71 -8.87 8.80
N VAL A 448 11.96 -9.65 8.01
CA VAL A 448 11.32 -9.19 6.77
C VAL A 448 10.03 -8.45 7.15
N GLY A 449 9.98 -7.15 6.83
CA GLY A 449 8.86 -6.24 7.13
C GLY A 449 7.64 -6.40 6.21
N GLU A 450 6.67 -5.48 6.33
CA GLU A 450 5.42 -5.37 5.55
C GLU A 450 4.25 -6.27 6.00
N GLY A 451 4.39 -7.00 7.11
CA GLY A 451 3.40 -7.99 7.53
C GLY A 451 2.05 -7.44 7.97
N ASP A 452 1.95 -6.19 8.40
CA ASP A 452 0.67 -5.55 8.75
C ASP A 452 -0.28 -5.45 7.54
N ASN A 453 0.32 -5.32 6.36
CA ASN A 453 -0.34 -5.24 5.09
C ASN A 453 -0.87 -6.61 4.64
N ILE A 454 -2.20 -6.78 4.68
CA ILE A 454 -2.82 -8.05 4.30
C ILE A 454 -2.72 -8.32 2.79
N GLN A 455 -2.54 -7.29 1.96
CA GLN A 455 -2.27 -7.47 0.53
C GLN A 455 -0.82 -7.88 0.25
N TYR A 456 0.16 -7.41 1.05
CA TYR A 456 1.52 -7.95 1.01
C TYR A 456 1.49 -9.44 1.34
N CYS A 457 0.79 -9.81 2.42
CA CYS A 457 0.64 -11.20 2.83
C CYS A 457 -0.05 -12.06 1.76
N GLN A 458 -1.00 -11.53 0.99
CA GLN A 458 -1.63 -12.27 -0.11
C GLN A 458 -0.73 -12.37 -1.34
N ARG A 459 0.11 -11.37 -1.60
CA ARG A 459 0.78 -11.19 -2.89
C ARG A 459 2.28 -11.34 -2.76
N ARG A 460 3.01 -10.25 -2.48
CA ARG A 460 4.49 -10.26 -2.48
C ARG A 460 5.08 -11.29 -1.52
N MET A 461 4.49 -11.47 -0.33
CA MET A 461 4.93 -12.50 0.60
C MET A 461 4.84 -13.88 -0.04
N ARG A 462 3.83 -14.17 -0.87
CA ARG A 462 3.71 -15.46 -1.55
C ARG A 462 4.89 -15.73 -2.49
N ASP A 463 5.36 -14.72 -3.20
CA ASP A 463 6.54 -14.85 -4.07
C ASP A 463 7.81 -15.10 -3.27
N LEU A 464 8.03 -14.31 -2.22
CA LEU A 464 9.16 -14.49 -1.32
C LEU A 464 9.12 -15.86 -0.63
N TRP A 465 7.91 -16.32 -0.25
CA TRP A 465 7.72 -17.59 0.42
C TRP A 465 8.02 -18.78 -0.50
N ASP A 466 7.81 -18.65 -1.81
CA ASP A 466 8.08 -19.72 -2.77
C ASP A 466 9.55 -19.73 -3.29
N ASP A 467 10.40 -18.80 -2.82
CA ASP A 467 11.82 -18.75 -3.17
C ASP A 467 12.57 -20.02 -2.70
N PRO A 468 13.37 -20.67 -3.56
CA PRO A 468 14.06 -21.93 -3.24
C PRO A 468 15.16 -21.79 -2.19
N ALA A 469 15.71 -20.60 -1.97
CA ALA A 469 16.72 -20.32 -0.94
C ALA A 469 16.11 -20.09 0.45
N ARG A 470 14.78 -19.95 0.55
CA ARG A 470 14.10 -19.77 1.84
C ARG A 470 14.40 -20.94 2.78
N GLY A 471 14.76 -20.59 4.01
CA GLY A 471 15.04 -21.54 5.09
C GLY A 471 16.52 -21.87 5.24
N GLN A 472 17.41 -21.34 4.39
CA GLN A 472 18.86 -21.46 4.57
C GLN A 472 19.36 -20.64 5.76
N VAL A 473 18.79 -19.44 5.97
CA VAL A 473 19.14 -18.52 7.05
C VAL A 473 17.92 -18.35 8.00
N PRO A 474 18.11 -18.27 9.33
CA PRO A 474 17.03 -17.93 10.27
C PRO A 474 16.43 -16.53 9.99
N VAL A 475 15.13 -16.47 9.74
CA VAL A 475 14.40 -15.24 9.39
C VAL A 475 13.07 -15.16 10.14
N ASN A 476 12.77 -13.96 10.64
CA ASN A 476 11.43 -13.60 11.10
C ASN A 476 10.65 -12.99 9.93
N TRP A 477 9.46 -13.49 9.70
CA TRP A 477 8.51 -12.99 8.71
C TRP A 477 7.39 -12.27 9.44
N THR A 478 7.26 -10.96 9.22
CA THR A 478 6.08 -10.26 9.71
C THR A 478 4.85 -10.71 8.91
N VAL A 479 3.75 -10.99 9.62
CA VAL A 479 2.45 -11.37 9.04
C VAL A 479 1.34 -10.72 9.85
N SER A 480 0.25 -10.36 9.19
CA SER A 480 -0.90 -9.75 9.85
C SER A 480 -1.65 -10.84 10.60
N PRO A 481 -1.80 -10.73 11.94
CA PRO A 481 -2.55 -11.73 12.69
C PRO A 481 -4.05 -11.69 12.35
N LEU A 482 -4.52 -10.59 11.74
CA LEU A 482 -5.90 -10.43 11.25
C LEU A 482 -6.24 -11.32 10.05
N LEU A 483 -5.23 -11.91 9.38
CA LEU A 483 -5.48 -12.96 8.39
C LEU A 483 -6.25 -14.14 8.98
N ALA A 484 -6.23 -14.34 10.30
CA ALA A 484 -7.04 -15.36 10.93
C ALA A 484 -8.56 -15.13 10.76
N ASP A 485 -9.01 -13.89 10.48
CA ASP A 485 -10.41 -13.60 10.08
C ASP A 485 -10.55 -13.45 8.55
N ILE A 486 -9.69 -12.65 7.90
CA ILE A 486 -9.92 -12.25 6.49
C ILE A 486 -9.23 -13.15 5.45
N GLY A 487 -8.25 -13.95 5.86
CA GLY A 487 -7.50 -14.84 4.96
C GLY A 487 -6.93 -16.07 5.66
N PRO A 488 -7.74 -16.87 6.39
CA PRO A 488 -7.22 -17.93 7.24
C PRO A 488 -6.45 -19.00 6.47
N ALA A 489 -6.78 -19.25 5.19
CA ALA A 489 -6.02 -20.17 4.34
C ALA A 489 -4.63 -19.66 3.99
N LEU A 490 -4.45 -18.35 3.84
CA LEU A 490 -3.15 -17.72 3.59
C LEU A 490 -2.26 -17.91 4.82
N LEU A 491 -2.75 -17.51 5.99
CA LEU A 491 -2.02 -17.67 7.25
C LEU A 491 -1.68 -19.14 7.53
N ALA A 492 -2.65 -20.03 7.36
CA ALA A 492 -2.44 -21.45 7.61
C ALA A 492 -1.46 -22.08 6.60
N HIS A 493 -1.39 -21.58 5.35
CA HIS A 493 -0.36 -22.00 4.39
C HIS A 493 1.03 -21.65 4.92
N TYR A 494 1.24 -20.41 5.36
CA TYR A 494 2.51 -19.97 5.94
C TYR A 494 2.87 -20.77 7.20
N GLN A 495 1.94 -20.95 8.13
CA GLN A 495 2.19 -21.74 9.34
C GLN A 495 2.56 -23.20 9.06
N ARG A 496 1.89 -23.85 8.09
CA ARG A 496 2.12 -25.28 7.78
C ARG A 496 3.42 -25.53 7.02
N THR A 497 3.85 -24.59 6.19
CA THR A 497 4.99 -24.77 5.27
C THR A 497 6.27 -24.13 5.76
N ALA A 498 6.23 -23.40 6.88
CA ALA A 498 7.40 -22.79 7.49
C ALA A 498 8.48 -23.83 7.82
N THR A 499 9.73 -23.58 7.42
CA THR A 499 10.91 -24.41 7.73
C THR A 499 11.39 -24.16 9.17
N ALA A 500 12.32 -24.93 9.72
CA ALA A 500 12.83 -24.70 11.09
C ALA A 500 13.39 -23.27 11.30
N ASN A 501 13.86 -22.62 10.22
CA ASN A 501 14.46 -21.31 10.21
C ASN A 501 13.47 -20.15 10.01
N ASP A 502 12.20 -20.44 9.69
CA ASP A 502 11.17 -19.42 9.55
C ASP A 502 10.46 -19.18 10.90
N LEU A 503 10.28 -17.91 11.29
CA LEU A 503 9.43 -17.54 12.41
C LEU A 503 8.39 -16.52 11.95
N LEU A 504 7.10 -16.87 12.06
CA LEU A 504 6.04 -15.88 11.82
C LEU A 504 5.88 -15.02 13.08
N ILE A 505 5.98 -13.70 12.91
CA ILE A 505 5.75 -12.72 13.98
C ILE A 505 4.66 -11.73 13.55
N SER A 506 4.07 -11.02 14.49
CA SER A 506 3.08 -10.00 14.16
C SER A 506 3.74 -8.82 13.45
N GLY A 507 3.15 -8.39 12.34
CA GLY A 507 3.49 -7.12 11.72
C GLY A 507 3.07 -5.90 12.56
N PRO A 508 3.52 -4.70 12.15
CA PRO A 508 3.20 -3.44 12.81
C PRO A 508 1.71 -3.19 13.05
N SER A 509 1.26 -2.79 14.23
CA SER A 509 1.92 -2.90 15.55
C SER A 509 1.20 -3.95 16.40
N GLY A 510 0.66 -4.99 15.77
CA GLY A 510 -0.26 -5.93 16.40
C GLY A 510 -1.44 -6.28 15.49
N ALA A 511 -2.65 -6.18 16.02
CA ALA A 511 -3.89 -6.38 15.25
C ALA A 511 -4.20 -5.14 14.39
N GLY A 512 -3.37 -4.88 13.37
CA GLY A 512 -3.44 -3.72 12.49
C GLY A 512 -2.30 -2.73 12.71
N TYR A 513 -2.03 -1.93 11.68
CA TYR A 513 -1.02 -0.89 11.68
C TYR A 513 -1.51 0.33 12.47
N THR A 514 -0.72 0.71 13.48
CA THR A 514 -1.03 1.84 14.34
C THR A 514 0.20 2.33 15.10
N TYR A 515 0.09 3.51 15.72
CA TYR A 515 1.09 4.10 16.60
C TYR A 515 0.59 4.08 18.06
N PRO A 516 1.00 3.11 18.90
CA PRO A 516 0.52 2.98 20.28
C PRO A 516 0.73 4.23 21.15
N GLY A 517 1.74 5.05 20.83
CA GLY A 517 1.98 6.33 21.49
C GLY A 517 0.87 7.36 21.25
N SER A 518 0.19 7.30 20.11
CA SER A 518 -0.87 8.23 19.71
C SER A 518 -2.25 7.82 20.19
N TRP A 519 -2.44 6.58 20.66
CA TRP A 519 -3.75 6.13 21.15
C TRP A 519 -4.22 6.91 22.38
N PRO A 520 -5.52 7.25 22.45
CA PRO A 520 -6.14 7.72 23.70
C PRO A 520 -5.83 6.77 24.84
N ARG A 521 -5.50 7.33 26.01
CA ARG A 521 -5.04 6.55 27.18
C ARG A 521 -6.06 5.48 27.58
N GLU A 522 -7.33 5.83 27.52
CA GLU A 522 -8.49 4.99 27.85
C GLU A 522 -8.77 3.90 26.81
N ALA A 523 -8.29 4.05 25.57
CA ALA A 523 -8.53 3.12 24.46
C ALA A 523 -7.34 2.18 24.19
N LEU A 524 -6.12 2.53 24.62
CA LEU A 524 -4.92 1.73 24.38
C LEU A 524 -5.09 0.26 24.85
N ASP A 525 -5.67 0.05 26.02
CA ASP A 525 -5.84 -1.31 26.55
C ASP A 525 -6.88 -2.12 25.74
N ALA A 526 -7.87 -1.47 25.12
CA ALA A 526 -8.79 -2.15 24.21
C ALA A 526 -8.03 -2.67 22.99
N TYR A 527 -7.15 -1.85 22.42
CA TYR A 527 -6.29 -2.24 21.31
C TYR A 527 -5.31 -3.38 21.66
N THR A 528 -4.62 -3.30 22.80
CA THR A 528 -3.68 -4.36 23.17
C THR A 528 -4.38 -5.66 23.58
N ARG A 529 -5.60 -5.60 24.16
CA ARG A 529 -6.46 -6.79 24.34
C ARG A 529 -6.89 -7.41 23.01
N LEU A 530 -7.30 -6.58 22.04
CA LEU A 530 -7.61 -7.02 20.68
C LEU A 530 -6.38 -7.72 20.06
N THR A 531 -5.22 -7.09 20.13
CA THR A 531 -3.95 -7.66 19.67
C THR A 531 -3.68 -9.00 20.36
N GLY A 532 -3.74 -9.05 21.70
CA GLY A 532 -3.49 -10.26 22.47
C GLY A 532 -4.42 -11.42 22.11
N ARG A 533 -5.70 -11.12 21.83
CA ARG A 533 -6.67 -12.12 21.36
C ARG A 533 -6.20 -12.77 20.06
N PHE A 534 -5.79 -11.97 19.08
CA PHE A 534 -5.31 -12.49 17.80
C PHE A 534 -3.97 -13.23 17.93
N LEU A 535 -3.01 -12.67 18.66
CA LEU A 535 -1.70 -13.30 18.88
C LEU A 535 -1.81 -14.70 19.54
N ARG A 536 -2.71 -14.85 20.53
CA ARG A 536 -3.02 -16.16 21.12
C ARG A 536 -3.66 -17.12 20.11
N ARG A 537 -4.51 -16.61 19.21
CA ARG A 537 -5.21 -17.41 18.20
C ARG A 537 -4.31 -17.83 17.03
N THR A 538 -3.20 -17.12 16.81
CA THR A 538 -2.25 -17.36 15.72
C THR A 538 -0.90 -17.91 16.18
N GLY A 539 -0.69 -18.09 17.49
CA GLY A 539 0.55 -18.60 18.06
C GLY A 539 1.75 -17.67 17.89
N MET A 540 1.50 -16.38 17.64
CA MET A 540 2.55 -15.37 17.53
C MET A 540 2.85 -14.78 18.91
N ASP A 541 4.13 -14.64 19.26
CA ASP A 541 4.58 -14.15 20.56
C ASP A 541 5.70 -13.10 20.47
N LEU A 542 5.86 -12.51 19.27
CA LEU A 542 6.69 -11.35 18.98
C LEU A 542 5.92 -10.39 18.06
N VAL A 543 6.27 -9.11 18.13
CA VAL A 543 5.72 -8.06 17.27
C VAL A 543 6.85 -7.16 16.76
N TYR A 544 6.84 -6.85 15.47
CA TYR A 544 7.49 -5.66 14.95
C TYR A 544 6.46 -4.54 15.06
N ALA A 545 6.76 -3.44 15.76
CA ALA A 545 5.86 -2.31 15.96
C ALA A 545 6.47 -0.98 15.51
N TYR A 546 5.61 -0.13 14.95
CA TYR A 546 5.88 1.28 14.70
C TYR A 546 5.35 2.16 15.84
N ASN A 547 5.89 3.37 15.95
CA ASN A 547 5.33 4.43 16.79
C ASN A 547 5.27 5.75 16.03
N GLN A 548 4.75 6.82 16.62
CA GLN A 548 4.82 8.14 15.97
C GLN A 548 6.27 8.61 15.76
N ARG A 549 6.49 9.39 14.70
CA ARG A 549 7.77 10.04 14.45
C ARG A 549 7.95 11.26 15.35
N LEU A 550 9.21 11.62 15.61
CA LEU A 550 9.54 12.87 16.30
C LEU A 550 9.11 14.08 15.44
N PRO A 551 8.57 15.16 16.05
CA PRO A 551 8.16 16.36 15.31
C PRO A 551 9.28 16.98 14.47
N GLU A 552 10.55 16.81 14.89
CA GLU A 552 11.73 17.30 14.18
C GLU A 552 12.10 16.44 12.94
N GLY A 553 11.36 15.37 12.65
CA GLY A 553 11.42 14.61 11.40
C GLY A 553 12.51 13.54 11.29
N ASN A 554 13.35 13.38 12.31
CA ASN A 554 14.58 12.57 12.23
C ASN A 554 14.64 11.37 13.19
N GLY A 555 13.50 10.88 13.69
CA GLY A 555 13.50 9.67 14.53
C GLY A 555 12.12 9.21 14.94
N TRP A 556 12.10 8.19 15.80
CA TRP A 556 10.89 7.59 16.35
C TRP A 556 10.76 7.94 17.83
N VAL A 557 9.54 7.91 18.34
CA VAL A 557 9.31 8.01 19.79
C VAL A 557 9.47 6.62 20.41
N PRO A 558 10.37 6.40 21.40
CA PRO A 558 10.50 5.11 22.07
C PRO A 558 9.22 4.77 22.83
N PHE A 559 8.86 3.48 22.91
CA PHE A 559 7.72 3.07 23.72
C PHE A 559 7.96 3.36 25.21
N ASP A 560 6.98 4.04 25.82
CA ASP A 560 6.98 4.36 27.24
C ASP A 560 6.49 3.19 28.11
N GLU A 561 6.58 3.34 29.43
CA GLU A 561 6.13 2.31 30.37
C GLU A 561 4.64 1.99 30.24
N ARG A 562 3.79 2.95 29.89
CA ARG A 562 2.34 2.74 29.72
C ARG A 562 2.08 1.80 28.55
N ILE A 563 2.68 2.07 27.39
CA ILE A 563 2.53 1.25 26.18
C ILE A 563 3.00 -0.17 26.45
N VAL A 564 4.22 -0.31 26.98
CA VAL A 564 4.81 -1.63 27.16
C VAL A 564 4.14 -2.43 28.27
N ARG A 565 3.68 -1.78 29.34
CA ARG A 565 2.83 -2.42 30.36
C ARG A 565 1.54 -2.94 29.75
N SER A 566 0.86 -2.15 28.92
CA SER A 566 -0.37 -2.57 28.23
C SER A 566 -0.15 -3.79 27.33
N TYR A 567 0.91 -3.80 26.53
CA TYR A 567 1.28 -4.98 25.75
C TYR A 567 1.58 -6.19 26.64
N ARG A 568 2.43 -6.04 27.66
CA ARG A 568 2.81 -7.11 28.57
C ARG A 568 1.60 -7.75 29.25
N ASP A 569 0.66 -6.93 29.72
CA ASP A 569 -0.47 -7.40 30.52
C ASP A 569 -1.55 -8.05 29.63
N ASN A 570 -1.71 -7.59 28.38
CA ASN A 570 -2.82 -8.02 27.51
C ASN A 570 -2.42 -9.04 26.42
N THR A 571 -1.13 -9.23 26.14
CA THR A 571 -0.62 -10.05 25.02
C THR A 571 0.33 -11.18 25.47
N PRO A 572 0.58 -12.21 24.64
CA PRO A 572 1.56 -13.26 24.95
C PRO A 572 3.01 -12.86 24.60
N LEU A 573 3.29 -11.58 24.35
CA LEU A 573 4.57 -11.13 23.81
C LEU A 573 5.74 -11.42 24.76
N ARG A 574 6.85 -11.87 24.19
CA ARG A 574 8.15 -12.00 24.89
C ARG A 574 9.09 -10.83 24.62
N GLY A 575 8.83 -10.09 23.55
CA GLY A 575 9.66 -8.98 23.12
C GLY A 575 9.01 -8.19 22.00
N ILE A 576 9.47 -6.95 21.84
CA ILE A 576 9.01 -6.01 20.82
C ILE A 576 10.24 -5.57 20.01
N ILE A 577 10.16 -5.69 18.69
CA ILE A 577 11.09 -5.03 17.77
C ILE A 577 10.41 -3.71 17.38
N GLN A 578 10.99 -2.58 17.75
CA GLN A 578 10.44 -1.25 17.46
C GLN A 578 11.16 -0.64 16.26
N SER A 579 10.40 0.06 15.39
CA SER A 579 10.94 0.94 14.35
C SER A 579 11.93 1.95 14.94
N TRP A 580 13.21 1.82 14.57
CA TRP A 580 14.33 2.57 15.12
C TRP A 580 15.60 2.34 14.28
N GLU A 581 15.67 2.89 13.07
CA GLU A 581 16.60 2.49 12.01
C GLU A 581 18.10 2.50 12.41
N THR A 582 18.47 3.26 13.42
CA THR A 582 19.83 3.33 13.98
C THR A 582 20.23 2.07 14.75
N GLY A 583 19.28 1.26 15.22
CA GLY A 583 19.53 -0.01 15.92
C GLY A 583 20.03 0.11 17.36
N ASP A 584 20.20 1.32 17.90
CA ASP A 584 20.80 1.59 19.22
C ASP A 584 19.79 1.61 20.38
N LEU A 585 18.49 1.47 20.11
CA LEU A 585 17.47 1.35 21.15
C LEU A 585 17.49 -0.04 21.77
N GLN A 586 17.74 -0.11 23.08
CA GLN A 586 17.50 -1.31 23.87
C GLN A 586 16.98 -0.93 25.27
N ILE A 587 15.70 -1.12 25.51
CA ILE A 587 15.02 -0.72 26.75
C ILE A 587 14.16 -1.86 27.30
N ARG A 588 13.84 -1.80 28.61
CA ARG A 588 12.95 -2.78 29.27
C ARG A 588 11.84 -2.11 30.10
N PRO A 589 11.07 -1.17 29.52
CA PRO A 589 9.93 -0.57 30.21
C PRO A 589 8.95 -1.68 30.65
N ALA A 590 8.44 -1.58 31.87
CA ALA A 590 7.57 -2.59 32.48
C ALA A 590 8.13 -4.04 32.47
N GLY A 591 9.45 -4.23 32.31
CA GLY A 591 10.11 -5.54 32.34
C GLY A 591 10.03 -6.35 31.03
N LEU A 592 9.41 -5.82 29.97
CA LEU A 592 9.37 -6.46 28.64
C LEU A 592 10.44 -5.83 27.73
N ALA A 593 11.21 -6.65 27.03
CA ALA A 593 12.28 -6.17 26.15
C ALA A 593 11.72 -5.45 24.92
N VAL A 594 12.26 -4.26 24.64
CA VAL A 594 12.07 -3.53 23.39
C VAL A 594 13.44 -3.28 22.78
N ILE A 595 13.62 -3.67 21.52
CA ILE A 595 14.84 -3.44 20.76
C ILE A 595 14.53 -2.70 19.47
N GLY A 596 15.39 -1.75 19.10
CA GLY A 596 15.31 -1.02 17.84
C GLY A 596 15.80 -1.83 16.65
N ASN A 597 15.15 -1.72 15.49
CA ASN A 597 15.64 -2.38 14.28
C ASN A 597 16.75 -1.59 13.59
N TYR A 598 17.92 -2.19 13.37
CA TYR A 598 18.95 -1.64 12.52
C TYR A 598 18.61 -1.84 11.04
N TRP A 599 18.68 -0.78 10.22
CA TRP A 599 18.31 -0.86 8.79
C TRP A 599 19.42 -0.39 7.84
N PRO A 600 20.44 -1.24 7.58
CA PRO A 600 21.40 -1.03 6.50
C PRO A 600 20.73 -0.98 5.12
N GLN A 601 21.19 -0.05 4.28
CA GLN A 601 20.81 0.01 2.88
C GLN A 601 21.71 -0.88 2.02
N GLY A 602 21.22 -1.22 0.84
CA GLY A 602 22.02 -1.83 -0.21
C GLY A 602 21.84 -3.34 -0.36
N ASN A 603 22.78 -3.95 -1.07
CA ASN A 603 22.87 -5.40 -1.28
C ASN A 603 23.48 -6.13 -0.08
N ALA A 604 23.67 -7.46 -0.18
CA ALA A 604 24.22 -8.30 0.87
C ALA A 604 25.58 -7.81 1.41
N ALA A 605 26.51 -7.42 0.54
CA ALA A 605 27.83 -6.94 0.94
C ALA A 605 27.76 -5.58 1.65
N GLU A 606 26.94 -4.65 1.15
CA GLU A 606 26.71 -3.35 1.75
C GLU A 606 26.04 -3.47 3.13
N TYR A 607 25.05 -4.37 3.25
CA TYR A 607 24.39 -4.69 4.51
C TYR A 607 25.39 -5.21 5.54
N ARG A 608 26.23 -6.18 5.15
CA ARG A 608 27.31 -6.71 6.00
C ARG A 608 28.29 -5.62 6.42
N ASN A 609 28.66 -4.72 5.52
CA ASN A 609 29.55 -3.61 5.86
C ASN A 609 28.91 -2.63 6.85
N GLY A 610 27.61 -2.36 6.71
CA GLY A 610 26.83 -1.63 7.70
C GLY A 610 26.89 -2.30 9.08
N LEU A 611 26.66 -3.61 9.15
CA LEU A 611 26.75 -4.37 10.39
C LEU A 611 28.15 -4.31 11.02
N VAL A 612 29.21 -4.49 10.23
CA VAL A 612 30.60 -4.37 10.74
C VAL A 612 30.87 -2.98 11.28
N LYS A 613 30.45 -1.94 10.57
CA LYS A 613 30.57 -0.56 11.03
C LYS A 613 29.81 -0.34 12.35
N HIS A 614 28.62 -0.91 12.47
CA HIS A 614 27.79 -0.78 13.68
C HIS A 614 28.44 -1.42 14.92
N ILE A 615 29.34 -2.40 14.74
CA ILE A 615 30.02 -3.09 15.85
C ILE A 615 31.48 -2.66 16.06
N GLU A 616 31.98 -1.61 15.38
CA GLU A 616 33.38 -1.18 15.46
C GLU A 616 33.87 -0.91 16.89
N GLY A 617 32.99 -0.51 17.81
CA GLY A 617 33.29 -0.27 19.22
C GLY A 617 33.15 -1.47 20.16
N TRP A 618 32.75 -2.65 19.65
CA TRP A 618 32.52 -3.83 20.48
C TRP A 618 33.83 -4.60 20.72
N ASP A 619 34.19 -4.79 21.99
CA ASP A 619 35.48 -5.38 22.41
C ASP A 619 35.45 -6.90 22.61
N GLY A 620 34.30 -7.55 22.37
CA GLY A 620 34.12 -8.99 22.57
C GLY A 620 34.00 -9.45 24.02
N SER A 621 33.94 -8.53 25.00
CA SER A 621 33.86 -8.86 26.43
C SER A 621 32.48 -9.38 26.86
N GLY A 622 31.43 -9.09 26.09
CA GLY A 622 30.06 -9.52 26.33
C GLY A 622 29.26 -9.70 25.03
N PRO A 623 28.07 -10.31 25.08
CA PRO A 623 27.20 -10.45 23.91
C PRO A 623 26.67 -9.09 23.44
N LEU A 624 26.52 -8.92 22.13
CA LEU A 624 25.82 -7.79 21.50
C LEU A 624 24.59 -8.31 20.75
N PHE A 625 23.53 -7.50 20.70
CA PHE A 625 22.23 -7.87 20.13
C PHE A 625 21.81 -6.85 19.09
N ILE A 626 21.58 -7.30 17.86
CA ILE A 626 21.13 -6.47 16.74
C ILE A 626 19.87 -7.07 16.12
N ALA A 627 18.80 -6.28 16.00
CA ALA A 627 17.61 -6.65 15.23
C ALA A 627 17.72 -6.04 13.82
N GLY A 628 18.16 -6.80 12.82
CA GLY A 628 18.27 -6.32 11.44
C GLY A 628 16.93 -6.30 10.72
N ALA A 629 16.57 -5.17 10.12
CA ALA A 629 15.41 -5.06 9.23
C ALA A 629 15.80 -5.41 7.79
N VAL A 630 14.92 -6.15 7.12
CA VAL A 630 15.02 -6.52 5.70
C VAL A 630 13.79 -6.00 4.97
N ASN A 631 14.00 -5.23 3.90
CA ASN A 631 12.92 -4.66 3.10
C ASN A 631 12.39 -5.71 2.10
N ALA A 632 11.15 -6.16 2.30
CA ALA A 632 10.53 -7.21 1.50
C ALA A 632 10.34 -6.87 0.01
N TRP A 633 10.42 -5.58 -0.34
CA TRP A 633 10.29 -5.11 -1.73
C TRP A 633 11.61 -5.17 -2.51
N ASN A 634 12.75 -5.05 -1.82
CA ASN A 634 14.08 -5.01 -2.44
C ASN A 634 14.87 -6.30 -2.28
N TRP A 635 14.52 -7.13 -1.30
CA TRP A 635 15.25 -8.34 -0.96
C TRP A 635 14.37 -9.57 -1.18
N THR A 636 15.03 -10.65 -1.58
CA THR A 636 14.51 -12.01 -1.68
C THR A 636 15.22 -12.92 -0.66
N PRO A 637 14.69 -14.11 -0.35
CA PRO A 637 15.44 -15.09 0.44
C PRO A 637 16.78 -15.49 -0.17
N SER A 638 16.92 -15.42 -1.50
CA SER A 638 18.21 -15.62 -2.17
C SER A 638 19.24 -14.55 -1.75
N ASP A 639 18.84 -13.27 -1.69
CA ASP A 639 19.72 -12.19 -1.20
C ASP A 639 20.05 -12.34 0.29
N ILE A 640 19.09 -12.81 1.10
CA ILE A 640 19.32 -13.11 2.52
C ILE A 640 20.29 -14.29 2.68
N ALA A 641 20.23 -15.30 1.82
CA ALA A 641 21.16 -16.42 1.82
C ALA A 641 22.59 -15.96 1.50
N GLU A 642 22.76 -15.10 0.49
CA GLU A 642 24.04 -14.46 0.17
C GLU A 642 24.59 -13.67 1.39
N LEU A 643 23.75 -12.86 2.03
CA LEU A 643 24.15 -12.18 3.27
C LEU A 643 24.59 -13.19 4.35
N GLY A 644 23.85 -14.29 4.52
CA GLY A 644 24.19 -15.36 5.45
C GLY A 644 25.59 -15.94 5.25
N GLU A 645 26.02 -16.11 4.00
CA GLU A 645 27.38 -16.58 3.68
C GLU A 645 28.47 -15.57 4.06
N LEU A 646 28.15 -14.26 4.00
CA LEU A 646 29.08 -13.17 4.37
C LEU A 646 29.19 -12.95 5.88
N LEU A 647 28.19 -13.40 6.66
CA LEU A 647 28.11 -13.22 8.11
C LEU A 647 28.89 -14.31 8.85
N THR A 648 30.21 -14.13 8.89
CA THR A 648 31.14 -14.96 9.66
C THR A 648 31.40 -14.39 11.05
N ASP A 649 32.41 -14.90 11.78
CA ASP A 649 32.83 -14.39 13.08
C ASP A 649 32.97 -12.84 13.06
N PRO A 650 32.36 -12.08 14.01
CA PRO A 650 31.77 -12.54 15.26
C PRO A 650 30.24 -12.76 15.25
N PHE A 651 29.59 -12.71 14.09
CA PHE A 651 28.13 -12.76 13.98
C PHE A 651 27.54 -14.16 14.21
N GLU A 652 26.38 -14.23 14.84
CA GLU A 652 25.55 -15.42 14.98
C GLU A 652 24.10 -15.09 14.62
N VAL A 653 23.63 -15.54 13.46
CA VAL A 653 22.26 -15.29 13.00
C VAL A 653 21.28 -16.26 13.66
N VAL A 654 20.25 -15.73 14.31
CA VAL A 654 19.25 -16.51 15.05
C VAL A 654 17.83 -16.00 14.79
N ARG A 655 16.84 -16.90 14.92
CA ARG A 655 15.42 -16.52 14.96
C ARG A 655 15.13 -15.60 16.15
N GLY A 656 14.12 -14.75 16.01
CA GLY A 656 13.73 -13.74 17.00
C GLY A 656 13.37 -14.33 18.37
N ASP A 657 12.74 -15.49 18.43
CA ASP A 657 12.42 -16.15 19.70
C ASP A 657 13.67 -16.68 20.43
N THR A 658 14.68 -17.14 19.69
CA THR A 658 16.03 -17.42 20.19
C THR A 658 16.74 -16.16 20.64
N PHE A 659 16.70 -15.11 19.83
CA PHE A 659 17.27 -13.82 20.12
C PHE A 659 16.78 -13.24 21.47
N PHE A 660 15.47 -13.09 21.65
CA PHE A 660 14.91 -12.53 22.89
C PHE A 660 15.19 -13.39 24.13
N ARG A 661 15.26 -14.73 23.99
CA ARG A 661 15.70 -15.58 25.10
C ARG A 661 17.14 -15.28 25.51
N LEU A 662 18.04 -15.16 24.54
CA LEU A 662 19.46 -14.91 24.81
C LEU A 662 19.63 -13.52 25.43
N LEU A 663 18.90 -12.52 24.91
CA LEU A 663 18.84 -11.18 25.45
C LEU A 663 18.37 -11.17 26.92
N ASP A 664 17.33 -11.92 27.26
CA ASP A 664 16.85 -12.08 28.64
C ASP A 664 17.84 -12.77 29.57
N ARG A 665 18.64 -13.70 29.05
CA ARG A 665 19.70 -14.37 29.84
C ARG A 665 20.90 -13.48 30.07
N ALA A 666 21.24 -12.62 29.11
CA ALA A 666 22.35 -11.67 29.24
C ALA A 666 22.03 -10.50 30.19
N SER A 667 20.74 -10.21 30.40
CA SER A 667 20.26 -9.15 31.31
C SER A 667 20.06 -9.61 32.76
N ARG A 668 20.34 -10.89 33.08
CA ARG A 668 20.28 -11.48 34.43
C ARG A 668 21.68 -11.76 34.92
#